data_AF-A0A8J3MF39-F1
#
_entry.id   AF-A0A8J3MF39-F1
#
_cell.length_a   1.000
_cell.length_b   1.000
_cell.length_c   1.000
_cell.angle_alpha   90.00
_cell.angle_beta   90.00
_cell.angle_gamma   90.00
#
_symmetry.space_group_name_H-M   'P 1'
#
loop_
_entity.id
_entity.type
_entity.pdbx_description
1 polymer ?
#
loop_
_entity_poly.entity_id
_entity_poly.type
_entity_poly.pdbx_seq_one_letter_code
_entity_poly.pdbx_strand_id
1 'polypeptide(L)'
;MHPSSRALVHAARLTLQLAVADLTTAQAWHRLLDVAARHRGRGADDVLLIARQRPDATELATHDRWRTRGAHVRRSERGLMLLRPLDGTGDALDVVKVFDVTQTDAVPPPRRPSYDLVRVVAALAVLAGEAGLTVRLRQGLESAVRADGDRVDLAAELPLSETAGHLVGRMALPMLPAGPAREVQALGVARVVARRFGLQPVDAPVPQPRRWAVPGNGSAADLLIDTIAVVIRTADAVTARLERALARSAAPAGAPAQRRGTAHVPAQRQAAPKAVSAPADDQDQRDALYAVNAAAAAFYAAKLPANRAAAAYLRSRGIAAAADPDSGWQLGVAPAGGGVLLQHLRSIGFTDEVMLDAGLVAADRLHGRGSYDVFRDRLVFPIHAPDGRIAGFTGRDLSGRSRAKFYNTPETPIFHKGELLYGLAPQLRGQGCPARFLVVEGPTDAIAAHLAYRGPAGGGVRTVVVAPGGTAFTPAQFALLAAAAGPDTSLIMSFDLDRAGARALERAYPLAVSWPHGRVLGTAPTGFKDIAELLAARGPDAALLDLLAAQRPLALIGVERALARAFPDGFHADWPEARVRAYRTVAPFLLDAVRHGDVDLLLRSVASQLRVAPHEVSQGVIQHFEDVPPEPGHDRPRRPPP
;
A
#
# COMPACT_ATOMS: atom_id res chain seq x y z
N MET A 1 -2.30 22.64 -8.99
CA MET A 1 -2.66 22.61 -7.56
C MET A 1 -1.47 23.16 -6.77
N HIS A 2 -1.65 24.24 -6.00
CA HIS A 2 -0.57 24.90 -5.26
C HIS A 2 0.07 23.93 -4.24
N PRO A 3 1.38 23.98 -3.96
CA PRO A 3 2.07 23.04 -3.05
C PRO A 3 1.45 22.95 -1.65
N SER A 4 0.96 24.08 -1.12
CA SER A 4 0.26 24.16 0.18
C SER A 4 -1.09 23.45 0.21
N SER A 5 -1.81 23.36 -0.92
CA SER A 5 -3.07 22.61 -1.01
C SER A 5 -2.82 21.09 -0.96
N ARG A 6 -1.71 20.61 -1.56
CA ARG A 6 -1.37 19.17 -1.53
C ARG A 6 -1.05 18.68 -0.11
N ALA A 7 -0.34 19.48 0.68
CA ALA A 7 0.03 19.14 2.05
C ALA A 7 -1.18 19.05 2.98
N LEU A 8 -2.11 20.02 2.88
CA LEU A 8 -3.37 19.98 3.62
C LEU A 8 -4.24 18.79 3.24
N VAL A 9 -4.38 18.50 1.93
CA VAL A 9 -5.11 17.32 1.44
C VAL A 9 -4.52 16.04 2.01
N HIS A 10 -3.19 15.98 2.13
CA HIS A 10 -2.51 14.84 2.72
C HIS A 10 -2.78 14.70 4.22
N ALA A 11 -2.68 15.78 4.99
CA ALA A 11 -3.01 15.79 6.43
C ALA A 11 -4.46 15.39 6.70
N ALA A 12 -5.40 15.87 5.88
CA ALA A 12 -6.80 15.47 5.97
C ALA A 12 -7.00 13.98 5.63
N ARG A 13 -6.32 13.44 4.61
CA ARG A 13 -6.36 11.99 4.31
C ARG A 13 -5.80 11.13 5.45
N LEU A 14 -4.68 11.53 6.06
CA LEU A 14 -4.13 10.82 7.23
C LEU A 14 -5.10 10.87 8.42
N THR A 15 -5.72 12.02 8.66
CA THR A 15 -6.75 12.18 9.71
C THR A 15 -7.93 11.25 9.47
N LEU A 16 -8.38 11.13 8.22
CA LEU A 16 -9.44 10.21 7.81
C LEU A 16 -9.07 8.75 8.07
N GLN A 17 -7.85 8.33 7.71
CA GLN A 17 -7.37 6.96 7.93
C GLN A 17 -7.27 6.61 9.42
N LEU A 18 -6.75 7.53 10.24
CA LEU A 18 -6.73 7.36 11.69
C LEU A 18 -8.14 7.30 12.29
N ALA A 19 -9.08 8.10 11.76
CA ALA A 19 -10.47 8.05 12.19
C ALA A 19 -11.11 6.68 11.92
N VAL A 20 -10.77 6.03 10.79
CA VAL A 20 -11.23 4.66 10.48
C VAL A 20 -10.58 3.63 11.40
N ALA A 21 -9.28 3.76 11.69
CA ALA A 21 -8.57 2.84 12.58
C ALA A 21 -9.10 2.88 14.03
N ASP A 22 -9.59 4.03 14.50
CA ASP A 22 -10.17 4.18 15.84
C ASP A 22 -11.49 3.39 16.04
N LEU A 23 -12.14 2.94 14.97
CA LEU A 23 -13.45 2.25 15.00
C LEU A 23 -13.39 0.78 15.44
N THR A 24 -12.38 0.42 16.22
CA THR A 24 -12.22 -0.93 16.80
C THR A 24 -13.05 -1.14 18.06
N THR A 25 -13.64 -0.08 18.62
CA THR A 25 -14.43 -0.13 19.87
C THR A 25 -15.86 0.36 19.66
N ALA A 26 -16.80 -0.20 20.44
CA ALA A 26 -18.19 0.26 20.44
C ALA A 26 -18.33 1.74 20.81
N GLN A 27 -17.49 2.22 21.73
CA GLN A 27 -17.49 3.62 22.14
C GLN A 27 -17.09 4.56 20.99
N ALA A 28 -16.03 4.23 20.25
CA ALA A 28 -15.60 5.05 19.10
C ALA A 28 -16.65 5.05 17.99
N TRP A 29 -17.25 3.90 17.70
CA TRP A 29 -18.35 3.76 16.75
C TRP A 29 -19.57 4.60 17.16
N HIS A 30 -19.97 4.54 18.44
CA HIS A 30 -21.08 5.32 18.97
C HIS A 30 -20.81 6.84 18.90
N ARG A 31 -19.58 7.28 19.20
CA ARG A 31 -19.18 8.68 19.05
C ARG A 31 -19.32 9.15 17.60
N LEU A 32 -18.87 8.35 16.64
CA LEU A 32 -19.00 8.63 15.21
C LEU A 32 -20.48 8.78 14.81
N LEU A 33 -21.35 7.85 15.22
CA LEU A 33 -22.78 7.91 14.91
C LEU A 33 -23.48 9.10 15.57
N ASP A 34 -23.06 9.50 16.76
CA ASP A 34 -23.57 10.71 17.42
C ASP A 34 -23.15 11.98 16.64
N VAL A 35 -21.95 12.01 16.04
CA VAL A 35 -21.50 13.08 15.13
C VAL A 35 -22.32 13.08 13.83
N ALA A 36 -22.57 11.91 13.23
CA ALA A 36 -23.43 11.77 12.06
C ALA A 36 -24.87 12.27 12.31
N ALA A 37 -25.38 12.08 13.53
CA ALA A 37 -26.68 12.58 13.93
C ALA A 37 -26.74 14.12 13.97
N ARG A 38 -25.64 14.79 14.33
CA ARG A 38 -25.50 16.26 14.37
C ARG A 38 -25.34 16.87 12.97
N HIS A 39 -24.58 16.24 12.08
CA HIS A 39 -24.25 16.80 10.77
C HIS A 39 -24.97 16.12 9.59
N ARG A 40 -26.29 16.31 9.50
CA ARG A 40 -27.12 15.82 8.39
C ARG A 40 -26.61 16.32 7.03
N GLY A 41 -26.69 15.47 6.00
CA GLY A 41 -26.29 15.81 4.64
C GLY A 41 -24.77 15.86 4.38
N ARG A 42 -23.94 15.54 5.38
CA ARG A 42 -22.50 15.35 5.19
C ARG A 42 -22.17 13.92 4.78
N GLY A 43 -21.14 13.76 3.96
CA GLY A 43 -20.63 12.44 3.56
C GLY A 43 -19.89 11.72 4.71
N ALA A 44 -19.55 10.45 4.49
CA ALA A 44 -18.84 9.64 5.48
C ALA A 44 -17.49 10.24 5.87
N ASP A 45 -16.71 10.71 4.89
CA ASP A 45 -15.40 11.30 5.13
C ASP A 45 -15.47 12.57 5.99
N ASP A 46 -16.43 13.45 5.68
CA ASP A 46 -16.70 14.65 6.48
C ASP A 46 -17.01 14.27 7.95
N VAL A 47 -17.88 13.28 8.15
CA VAL A 47 -18.29 12.83 9.49
C VAL A 47 -17.12 12.20 10.25
N LEU A 48 -16.29 11.39 9.58
CA LEU A 48 -15.09 10.79 10.15
C LEU A 48 -14.07 11.87 10.56
N LEU A 49 -13.83 12.83 9.67
CA LEU A 49 -12.92 13.95 9.91
C LEU A 49 -13.39 14.81 11.08
N ILE A 50 -14.69 15.11 11.18
CA ILE A 50 -15.25 15.87 12.29
C ILE A 50 -15.14 15.07 13.58
N ALA A 51 -15.52 13.79 13.57
CA ALA A 51 -15.50 12.95 14.76
C ALA A 51 -14.09 12.82 15.36
N ARG A 52 -13.06 12.83 14.52
CA ARG A 52 -11.66 12.77 14.96
C ARG A 52 -11.11 14.12 15.42
N GLN A 53 -11.48 15.23 14.77
CA GLN A 53 -10.94 16.56 15.06
C GLN A 53 -11.70 17.29 16.17
N ARG A 54 -13.03 17.23 16.18
CA ARG A 54 -13.91 17.91 17.14
C ARG A 54 -15.27 17.20 17.23
N PRO A 55 -15.39 16.10 18.00
CA PRO A 55 -16.60 15.29 18.03
C PRO A 55 -17.83 16.03 18.60
N ASP A 56 -17.63 17.09 19.37
CA ASP A 56 -18.67 17.95 19.94
C ASP A 56 -19.14 19.07 19.00
N ALA A 57 -18.58 19.17 17.78
CA ALA A 57 -19.00 20.15 16.80
C ALA A 57 -20.50 20.04 16.47
N THR A 58 -21.13 21.20 16.24
CA THR A 58 -22.56 21.36 16.01
C THR A 58 -22.82 22.04 14.67
N GLU A 59 -22.49 23.33 14.56
CA GLU A 59 -22.65 24.09 13.33
C GLU A 59 -21.28 24.50 12.78
N LEU A 60 -20.95 23.96 11.61
CA LEU A 60 -19.67 24.17 10.94
C LEU A 60 -19.85 25.03 9.69
N ALA A 61 -19.10 26.13 9.60
CA ALA A 61 -19.05 26.96 8.41
C ALA A 61 -17.62 27.43 8.12
N THR A 62 -17.33 27.81 6.87
CA THR A 62 -16.07 28.46 6.54
C THR A 62 -15.99 29.83 7.20
N HIS A 63 -14.78 30.34 7.36
CA HIS A 63 -14.54 31.68 7.90
C HIS A 63 -15.38 32.76 7.17
N ASP A 64 -15.40 32.74 5.84
CA ASP A 64 -16.15 33.73 5.06
C ASP A 64 -17.67 33.59 5.24
N ARG A 65 -18.17 32.36 5.39
CA ARG A 65 -19.59 32.10 5.64
C ARG A 65 -20.02 32.56 7.04
N TRP A 66 -19.13 32.48 8.04
CA TRP A 66 -19.38 33.09 9.35
C TRP A 66 -19.41 34.61 9.27
N ARG A 67 -18.47 35.21 8.53
CA ARG A 67 -18.43 36.66 8.31
C ARG A 67 -19.72 37.17 7.64
N THR A 68 -20.25 36.46 6.64
CA THR A 68 -21.54 36.81 6.00
C THR A 68 -22.72 36.74 6.96
N ARG A 69 -22.64 35.92 8.02
CA ARG A 69 -23.66 35.78 9.06
C ARG A 69 -23.49 36.79 10.21
N GLY A 70 -22.55 37.73 10.11
CA GLY A 70 -22.27 38.70 11.16
C GLY A 70 -21.51 38.14 12.36
N ALA A 71 -20.82 37.00 12.19
CA ALA A 71 -20.01 36.37 13.23
C ALA A 71 -18.53 36.29 12.84
N HIS A 72 -17.65 36.36 13.82
CA HIS A 72 -16.21 36.30 13.68
C HIS A 72 -15.63 35.08 14.42
N VAL A 73 -14.75 34.37 13.74
CA VAL A 73 -13.93 33.32 14.37
C VAL A 73 -12.98 33.99 15.36
N ARG A 74 -12.94 33.50 16.60
CA ARG A 74 -12.09 34.07 17.66
C ARG A 74 -10.62 33.88 17.31
N ARG A 75 -9.80 34.86 17.70
CA ARG A 75 -8.35 34.83 17.46
C ARG A 75 -7.75 33.57 18.08
N SER A 76 -6.84 32.89 17.37
CA SER A 76 -6.17 31.62 17.74
C SER A 76 -6.98 30.31 17.59
N GLU A 77 -8.25 30.38 17.18
CA GLU A 77 -9.05 29.18 16.92
C GLU A 77 -8.55 28.41 15.69
N ARG A 78 -8.47 27.08 15.83
CA ARG A 78 -8.01 26.19 14.76
C ARG A 78 -9.19 25.66 13.94
N GLY A 79 -9.11 25.78 12.62
CA GLY A 79 -10.14 25.27 11.71
C GLY A 79 -10.04 23.76 11.53
N LEU A 80 -11.18 23.08 11.47
CA LEU A 80 -11.27 21.67 11.10
C LEU A 80 -11.07 21.52 9.59
N MET A 81 -10.31 20.52 9.18
CA MET A 81 -10.06 20.22 7.78
C MET A 81 -11.12 19.26 7.25
N LEU A 82 -11.82 19.65 6.17
CA LEU A 82 -12.73 18.80 5.41
C LEU A 82 -12.23 18.62 3.98
N LEU A 83 -12.39 17.42 3.42
CA LEU A 83 -12.01 17.12 2.03
C LEU A 83 -13.16 17.47 1.07
N ARG A 84 -12.83 18.07 -0.07
CA ARG A 84 -13.79 18.38 -1.15
C ARG A 84 -13.26 17.97 -2.51
N PRO A 85 -14.07 17.35 -3.38
CA PRO A 85 -13.71 17.17 -4.80
C PRO A 85 -13.50 18.52 -5.49
N LEU A 86 -12.41 18.66 -6.23
CA LEU A 86 -12.09 19.83 -7.07
C LEU A 86 -12.80 19.80 -8.41
N ASP A 87 -12.95 18.61 -8.94
CA ASP A 87 -13.66 18.26 -10.17
C ASP A 87 -14.67 17.16 -9.83
N GLY A 88 -15.84 17.19 -10.47
CA GLY A 88 -16.95 16.25 -10.20
C GLY A 88 -16.64 14.76 -10.45
N THR A 89 -15.38 14.43 -10.76
CA THR A 89 -14.83 13.09 -10.97
C THR A 89 -14.27 12.47 -9.68
N GLY A 90 -13.92 13.26 -8.66
CA GLY A 90 -13.45 12.76 -7.35
C GLY A 90 -11.96 12.44 -7.24
N ASP A 91 -11.20 12.54 -8.33
CA ASP A 91 -9.77 12.19 -8.37
C ASP A 91 -8.87 13.29 -7.78
N ALA A 92 -9.26 14.56 -7.92
CA ALA A 92 -8.59 15.68 -7.28
C ALA A 92 -9.39 16.19 -6.07
N LEU A 93 -8.74 16.24 -4.91
CA LEU A 93 -9.33 16.75 -3.66
C LEU A 93 -8.66 18.07 -3.26
N ASP A 94 -9.43 18.96 -2.63
CA ASP A 94 -8.98 20.14 -1.91
C ASP A 94 -9.39 20.07 -0.44
N VAL A 95 -8.80 20.93 0.39
CA VAL A 95 -9.16 21.07 1.80
C VAL A 95 -9.88 22.37 2.06
N VAL A 96 -11.06 22.25 2.64
CA VAL A 96 -11.83 23.38 3.15
C VAL A 96 -11.71 23.42 4.66
N LYS A 97 -11.19 24.54 5.18
CA LYS A 97 -11.17 24.81 6.63
C LYS A 97 -12.53 25.34 7.09
N VAL A 98 -13.11 24.68 8.08
CA VAL A 98 -14.38 25.08 8.71
C VAL A 98 -14.19 25.30 10.21
N PHE A 99 -15.04 26.12 10.79
CA PHE A 99 -15.03 26.47 12.20
C PHE A 99 -16.40 26.19 12.80
N ASP A 100 -16.40 25.63 14.01
CA ASP A 100 -17.62 25.43 14.77
C ASP A 100 -18.14 26.74 15.35
N VAL A 101 -19.46 26.86 15.54
CA VAL A 101 -20.09 28.03 16.15
C VAL A 101 -19.48 28.39 17.52
N THR A 102 -19.05 27.39 18.29
CA THR A 102 -18.38 27.61 19.59
C THR A 102 -17.00 28.27 19.46
N GLN A 103 -16.41 28.28 18.26
CA GLN A 103 -15.17 28.97 17.92
C GLN A 103 -15.40 30.41 17.43
N THR A 104 -16.66 30.86 17.46
CA THR A 104 -17.05 32.20 17.02
C THR A 104 -17.62 33.01 18.17
N ASP A 105 -17.84 34.30 17.94
CA ASP A 105 -18.62 35.18 18.81
C ASP A 105 -20.14 35.02 18.64
N ALA A 106 -20.60 34.12 17.77
CA ALA A 106 -22.03 33.85 17.57
C ALA A 106 -22.66 33.16 18.80
N VAL A 107 -23.94 33.48 19.03
CA VAL A 107 -24.78 32.75 19.99
C VAL A 107 -25.12 31.38 19.38
N PRO A 108 -24.79 30.25 20.05
CA PRO A 108 -25.16 28.93 19.55
C PRO A 108 -26.68 28.82 19.39
N PRO A 109 -27.19 28.21 18.30
CA PRO A 109 -28.62 27.99 18.15
C PRO A 109 -29.16 27.14 19.32
N PRO A 110 -30.42 27.36 19.76
CA PRO A 110 -31.03 26.51 20.77
C PRO A 110 -30.97 25.05 20.35
N ARG A 111 -30.80 24.14 21.32
CA ARG A 111 -30.83 22.69 21.06
C ARG A 111 -32.08 22.35 20.25
N ARG A 112 -31.94 21.41 19.31
CA ARG A 112 -32.98 20.98 18.35
C ARG A 112 -34.38 20.88 18.98
N PRO A 113 -35.46 21.12 18.22
CA PRO A 113 -36.82 21.10 18.74
C PRO A 113 -37.09 19.81 19.52
N SER A 114 -37.62 19.94 20.73
CA SER A 114 -38.13 18.80 21.49
C SER A 114 -39.33 18.25 20.72
N TYR A 115 -39.17 17.10 20.08
CA TYR A 115 -40.29 16.42 19.45
C TYR A 115 -41.21 15.85 20.53
N ASP A 116 -42.51 15.90 20.28
CA ASP A 116 -43.46 15.09 21.05
C ASP A 116 -43.23 13.61 20.71
N LEU A 117 -42.69 12.87 21.67
CA LEU A 117 -42.34 11.46 21.51
C LEU A 117 -43.54 10.60 21.13
N VAL A 118 -44.74 10.93 21.60
CA VAL A 118 -45.97 10.19 21.27
C VAL A 118 -46.27 10.33 19.79
N ARG A 119 -46.14 11.54 19.24
CA ARG A 119 -46.33 11.80 17.81
C ARG A 119 -45.26 11.16 16.95
N VAL A 120 -44.01 11.14 17.42
CA VAL A 120 -42.91 10.44 16.74
C VAL A 120 -43.18 8.94 16.65
N VAL A 121 -43.57 8.31 17.76
CA VAL A 121 -43.89 6.87 17.78
C VAL A 121 -45.10 6.57 16.90
N ALA A 122 -46.17 7.37 16.96
CA ALA A 122 -47.36 7.18 16.14
C ALA A 122 -47.04 7.29 14.63
N ALA A 123 -46.22 8.27 14.24
CA ALA A 123 -45.76 8.40 12.87
C ALA A 123 -44.90 7.19 12.44
N LEU A 124 -44.02 6.69 13.31
CA LEU A 124 -43.22 5.49 13.04
C LEU A 124 -44.11 4.23 12.86
N ALA A 125 -45.16 4.08 13.67
CA ALA A 125 -46.09 2.95 13.54
C ALA A 125 -46.81 2.96 12.17
N VAL A 126 -47.26 4.13 11.72
CA VAL A 126 -47.87 4.29 10.38
C VAL A 126 -46.86 3.95 9.29
N LEU A 127 -45.63 4.48 9.38
CA LEU A 127 -44.59 4.21 8.40
C LEU A 127 -44.16 2.73 8.37
N ALA A 128 -44.19 2.04 9.52
CA ALA A 128 -43.93 0.61 9.61
C ALA A 128 -45.03 -0.19 8.87
N GLY A 129 -46.30 0.18 9.05
CA GLY A 129 -47.43 -0.42 8.32
C GLY A 129 -47.35 -0.17 6.81
N GLU A 130 -46.99 1.04 6.38
CA GLU A 130 -46.74 1.35 4.96
C GLU A 130 -45.58 0.53 4.36
N ALA A 131 -44.62 0.10 5.19
CA ALA A 131 -43.51 -0.75 4.80
C ALA A 131 -43.85 -2.25 4.85
N GLY A 132 -45.10 -2.62 5.15
CA GLY A 132 -45.57 -4.01 5.24
C GLY A 132 -45.19 -4.71 6.55
N LEU A 133 -44.71 -3.99 7.56
CA LEU A 133 -44.33 -4.59 8.84
C LEU A 133 -45.55 -4.78 9.74
N THR A 134 -45.76 -6.00 10.22
CA THR A 134 -46.76 -6.31 11.25
C THR A 134 -46.10 -6.26 12.63
N VAL A 135 -46.41 -5.23 13.42
CA VAL A 135 -45.86 -5.03 14.78
C VAL A 135 -46.84 -5.52 15.83
N ARG A 136 -46.38 -6.33 16.79
CA ARG A 136 -47.19 -6.79 17.95
C ARG A 136 -46.43 -6.61 19.26
N LEU A 137 -47.13 -6.25 20.32
CA LEU A 137 -46.59 -6.25 21.68
C LEU A 137 -46.83 -7.61 22.34
N ARG A 138 -45.80 -8.20 22.98
CA ARG A 138 -45.91 -9.50 23.67
C ARG A 138 -45.24 -9.47 25.04
N GLN A 139 -45.87 -10.12 26.02
CA GLN A 139 -45.29 -10.33 27.35
C GLN A 139 -44.36 -11.56 27.36
N GLY A 140 -43.33 -11.53 28.21
CA GLY A 140 -42.46 -12.68 28.47
C GLY A 140 -41.44 -13.03 27.38
N LEU A 141 -41.05 -12.08 26.52
CA LEU A 141 -39.97 -12.31 25.54
C LEU A 141 -38.60 -12.38 26.23
N GLU A 142 -37.77 -13.35 25.85
CA GLU A 142 -36.38 -13.51 26.35
C GLU A 142 -35.44 -12.36 25.90
N SER A 143 -35.78 -11.67 24.82
CA SER A 143 -35.08 -10.49 24.30
C SER A 143 -36.06 -9.38 23.96
N ALA A 144 -35.59 -8.13 23.88
CA ALA A 144 -36.43 -6.97 23.60
C ALA A 144 -37.24 -7.10 22.28
N VAL A 145 -36.70 -7.80 21.29
CA VAL A 145 -37.32 -7.94 19.96
C VAL A 145 -37.13 -9.35 19.41
N ARG A 146 -38.23 -9.94 18.94
CA ARG A 146 -38.25 -11.12 18.08
C ARG A 146 -38.84 -10.74 16.73
N ALA A 147 -38.20 -11.13 15.62
CA ALA A 147 -38.83 -10.99 14.31
C ALA A 147 -38.69 -12.24 13.46
N ASP A 148 -39.67 -12.40 12.59
CA ASP A 148 -39.78 -13.48 11.61
C ASP A 148 -40.36 -12.88 10.33
N GLY A 149 -39.53 -12.76 9.29
CA GLY A 149 -39.89 -12.05 8.06
C GLY A 149 -40.33 -10.60 8.28
N ASP A 150 -41.57 -10.33 7.88
CA ASP A 150 -42.30 -9.06 7.98
C ASP A 150 -43.04 -8.87 9.32
N ARG A 151 -42.95 -9.84 10.24
CA ARG A 151 -43.55 -9.77 11.56
C ARG A 151 -42.52 -9.43 12.64
N VAL A 152 -42.83 -8.44 13.47
CA VAL A 152 -41.99 -7.98 14.59
C VAL A 152 -42.81 -8.04 15.89
N ASP A 153 -42.40 -8.90 16.81
CA ASP A 153 -42.92 -8.98 18.17
C ASP A 153 -41.97 -8.20 19.11
N LEU A 154 -42.46 -7.13 19.74
CA LEU A 154 -41.74 -6.29 20.71
C LEU A 154 -42.19 -6.62 22.13
N ALA A 155 -41.29 -6.58 23.11
CA ALA A 155 -41.66 -6.78 24.51
C ALA A 155 -42.61 -5.66 24.99
N ALA A 156 -43.73 -6.05 25.62
CA ALA A 156 -44.79 -5.13 26.03
C ALA A 156 -44.35 -4.09 27.09
N GLU A 157 -43.27 -4.38 27.81
CA GLU A 157 -42.73 -3.51 28.87
C GLU A 157 -41.60 -2.58 28.40
N LEU A 158 -41.26 -2.59 27.10
CA LEU A 158 -40.22 -1.72 26.58
C LEU A 158 -40.64 -0.24 26.64
N PRO A 159 -39.74 0.66 27.05
CA PRO A 159 -39.95 2.10 26.93
C PRO A 159 -40.36 2.49 25.50
N LEU A 160 -41.32 3.41 25.38
CA LEU A 160 -41.81 3.94 24.10
C LEU A 160 -40.67 4.42 23.19
N SER A 161 -39.66 5.05 23.77
CA SER A 161 -38.46 5.53 23.06
C SER A 161 -37.57 4.41 22.53
N GLU A 162 -37.50 3.28 23.23
CA GLU A 162 -36.71 2.10 22.84
C GLU A 162 -37.45 1.27 21.78
N THR A 163 -38.77 1.14 21.95
CA THR A 163 -39.69 0.61 20.94
C THR A 163 -39.53 1.34 19.60
N ALA A 164 -39.50 2.68 19.62
CA ALA A 164 -39.26 3.49 18.43
C ALA A 164 -37.89 3.21 17.79
N GLY A 165 -36.83 3.05 18.58
CA GLY A 165 -35.50 2.72 18.09
C GLY A 165 -35.46 1.38 17.34
N HIS A 166 -36.09 0.35 17.89
CA HIS A 166 -36.20 -0.95 17.25
C HIS A 166 -37.02 -0.93 15.95
N LEU A 167 -38.13 -0.18 15.94
CA LEU A 167 -38.95 0.01 14.73
C LEU A 167 -38.16 0.68 13.60
N VAL A 168 -37.38 1.71 13.92
CA VAL A 168 -36.52 2.38 12.93
C VAL A 168 -35.50 1.41 12.33
N GLY A 169 -34.82 0.62 13.17
CA GLY A 169 -33.85 -0.37 12.68
C GLY A 169 -34.50 -1.39 11.74
N ARG A 170 -35.69 -1.88 12.09
CA ARG A 170 -36.46 -2.82 11.25
C ARG A 170 -36.92 -2.22 9.94
N MET A 171 -37.42 -1.00 9.94
CA MET A 171 -37.81 -0.28 8.73
C MET A 171 -36.63 0.03 7.81
N ALA A 172 -35.42 0.15 8.37
CA ALA A 172 -34.21 0.39 7.60
C ALA A 172 -33.72 -0.86 6.85
N LEU A 173 -33.92 -2.07 7.39
CA LEU A 173 -33.46 -3.33 6.78
C LEU A 173 -33.75 -3.47 5.27
N PRO A 174 -34.99 -3.26 4.77
CA PRO A 174 -35.28 -3.36 3.34
C PRO A 174 -34.66 -2.23 2.50
N MET A 175 -34.23 -1.13 3.13
CA MET A 175 -33.54 -0.01 2.47
C MET A 175 -32.01 -0.25 2.37
N LEU A 176 -31.51 -1.33 2.97
CA LEU A 176 -30.08 -1.61 3.12
C LEU A 176 -29.62 -2.72 2.17
N PRO A 177 -28.35 -2.65 1.69
CA PRO A 177 -27.76 -3.68 0.85
C PRO A 177 -27.90 -5.08 1.47
N ALA A 178 -28.05 -6.10 0.62
CA ALA A 178 -27.92 -7.49 1.05
C ALA A 178 -26.48 -7.80 1.43
N GLY A 179 -26.31 -8.50 2.54
CA GLY A 179 -24.99 -8.94 2.97
C GLY A 179 -24.81 -8.98 4.49
N PRO A 180 -23.63 -9.44 4.93
CA PRO A 180 -23.32 -9.67 6.34
C PRO A 180 -23.22 -8.38 7.17
N ALA A 181 -23.07 -7.20 6.55
CA ALA A 181 -23.06 -5.90 7.24
C ALA A 181 -24.47 -5.33 7.52
N ARG A 182 -25.53 -5.91 6.93
CA ARG A 182 -26.87 -5.33 6.90
C ARG A 182 -27.44 -5.02 8.28
N GLU A 183 -27.24 -5.92 9.24
CA GLU A 183 -27.76 -5.74 10.60
C GLU A 183 -27.07 -4.57 11.33
N VAL A 184 -25.75 -4.46 11.18
CA VAL A 184 -24.97 -3.35 11.76
C VAL A 184 -25.35 -2.03 11.13
N GLN A 185 -25.59 -2.02 9.81
CA GLN A 185 -26.09 -0.85 9.12
C GLN A 185 -27.46 -0.44 9.66
N ALA A 186 -28.37 -1.39 9.88
CA ALA A 186 -29.70 -1.12 10.43
C ALA A 186 -29.63 -0.54 11.85
N LEU A 187 -28.77 -1.09 12.70
CA LEU A 187 -28.51 -0.59 14.06
C LEU A 187 -27.90 0.81 14.05
N GLY A 188 -26.94 1.06 13.14
CA GLY A 188 -26.36 2.37 12.92
C GLY A 188 -27.41 3.41 12.51
N VAL A 189 -28.31 3.06 11.59
CA VAL A 189 -29.43 3.90 11.17
C VAL A 189 -30.35 4.21 12.35
N ALA A 190 -30.73 3.18 13.13
CA ALA A 190 -31.57 3.33 14.31
C ALA A 190 -30.97 4.32 15.31
N ARG A 191 -29.67 4.21 15.60
CA ARG A 191 -28.97 5.11 16.53
C ARG A 191 -28.96 6.55 16.02
N VAL A 192 -28.59 6.77 14.75
CA VAL A 192 -28.52 8.12 14.16
C VAL A 192 -29.90 8.79 14.20
N VAL A 193 -30.96 8.08 13.80
CA VAL A 193 -32.33 8.60 13.84
C VAL A 193 -32.79 8.82 15.29
N ALA A 194 -32.51 7.90 16.20
CA ALA A 194 -32.87 8.04 17.61
C ALA A 194 -32.31 9.35 18.20
N ARG A 195 -31.02 9.62 17.97
CA ARG A 195 -30.37 10.87 18.39
C ARG A 195 -30.98 12.13 17.76
N ARG A 196 -31.53 12.04 16.55
CA ARG A 196 -32.16 13.19 15.86
C ARG A 196 -33.51 13.56 16.46
N PHE A 197 -34.27 12.58 16.95
CA PHE A 197 -35.63 12.76 17.47
C PHE A 197 -35.74 12.66 19.00
N GLY A 198 -34.61 12.56 19.72
CA GLY A 198 -34.60 12.45 21.19
C GLY A 198 -35.04 11.08 21.72
N LEU A 199 -34.95 10.02 20.91
CA LEU A 199 -35.25 8.65 21.30
C LEU A 199 -34.04 7.99 21.97
N GLN A 200 -34.30 6.89 22.69
CA GLN A 200 -33.25 6.06 23.27
C GLN A 200 -32.60 5.23 22.14
N PRO A 201 -31.26 5.27 22.00
CA PRO A 201 -30.57 4.47 21.00
C PRO A 201 -30.61 2.98 21.37
N VAL A 202 -30.70 2.12 20.36
CA VAL A 202 -30.58 0.67 20.56
C VAL A 202 -29.12 0.36 20.88
N ASP A 203 -28.86 -0.26 22.04
CA ASP A 203 -27.53 -0.75 22.38
C ASP A 203 -27.26 -2.06 21.64
N ALA A 204 -26.25 -2.04 20.79
CA ALA A 204 -25.78 -3.23 20.11
C ALA A 204 -24.25 -3.31 20.17
N PRO A 205 -23.70 -4.53 20.31
CA PRO A 205 -22.26 -4.72 20.18
C PRO A 205 -21.83 -4.28 18.78
N VAL A 206 -20.60 -3.79 18.67
CA VAL A 206 -19.95 -3.56 17.38
C VAL A 206 -19.19 -4.83 17.02
N PRO A 207 -19.72 -5.70 16.13
CA PRO A 207 -18.94 -6.85 15.68
C PRO A 207 -17.69 -6.39 14.91
N GLN A 208 -16.66 -7.24 14.86
CA GLN A 208 -15.41 -6.90 14.18
C GLN A 208 -15.65 -6.74 12.67
N PRO A 209 -15.22 -5.63 12.03
CA PRO A 209 -15.51 -5.35 10.61
C PRO A 209 -15.09 -6.45 9.63
N ARG A 210 -14.01 -7.19 9.96
CA ARG A 210 -13.56 -8.38 9.21
C ARG A 210 -14.62 -9.46 9.08
N ARG A 211 -15.55 -9.55 10.04
CA ARG A 211 -16.65 -10.53 10.05
C ARG A 211 -17.77 -10.17 9.07
N TRP A 212 -17.74 -8.96 8.51
CA TRP A 212 -18.71 -8.51 7.50
C TRP A 212 -18.10 -8.45 6.09
N ALA A 213 -16.81 -8.75 5.93
CA ALA A 213 -16.19 -8.79 4.63
C ALA A 213 -16.65 -10.04 3.87
N VAL A 214 -17.12 -9.86 2.63
CA VAL A 214 -17.31 -10.97 1.68
C VAL A 214 -15.93 -11.28 1.07
N PRO A 215 -15.53 -12.55 0.93
CA PRO A 215 -14.25 -12.90 0.31
C PRO A 215 -14.13 -12.25 -1.08
N GLY A 216 -13.15 -11.35 -1.26
CA GLY A 216 -12.86 -10.70 -2.54
C GLY A 216 -13.21 -9.21 -2.68
N ASN A 217 -13.79 -8.55 -1.66
CA ASN A 217 -14.11 -7.11 -1.72
C ASN A 217 -13.22 -6.24 -0.81
N GLY A 218 -12.41 -5.36 -1.42
CA GLY A 218 -11.82 -4.16 -0.81
C GLY A 218 -10.95 -4.35 0.44
N SER A 219 -10.37 -3.26 0.94
CA SER A 219 -9.74 -3.30 2.27
C SER A 219 -10.81 -3.27 3.38
N ALA A 220 -10.47 -3.72 4.59
CA ALA A 220 -11.37 -3.60 5.75
C ALA A 220 -11.73 -2.13 6.07
N ALA A 221 -10.88 -1.18 5.68
CA ALA A 221 -11.12 0.25 5.82
C ALA A 221 -12.17 0.75 4.82
N ASP A 222 -12.12 0.29 3.57
CA ASP A 222 -13.11 0.65 2.54
C ASP A 222 -14.50 0.14 2.93
N LEU A 223 -14.58 -1.11 3.42
CA LEU A 223 -15.82 -1.69 3.92
C LEU A 223 -16.43 -0.88 5.07
N LEU A 224 -15.59 -0.35 5.98
CA LEU A 224 -16.01 0.52 7.07
C LEU A 224 -16.57 1.84 6.54
N ILE A 225 -15.85 2.50 5.64
CA ILE A 225 -16.27 3.77 5.04
C ILE A 225 -17.60 3.59 4.28
N ASP A 226 -17.73 2.53 3.48
CA ASP A 226 -18.95 2.20 2.75
C ASP A 226 -20.13 1.93 3.69
N THR A 227 -19.89 1.17 4.76
CA THR A 227 -20.88 0.89 5.80
C THR A 227 -21.38 2.18 6.45
N ILE A 228 -20.47 3.08 6.82
CA ILE A 228 -20.80 4.39 7.39
C ILE A 228 -21.58 5.24 6.38
N ALA A 229 -21.16 5.26 5.12
CA ALA A 229 -21.80 6.02 4.06
C ALA A 229 -23.24 5.54 3.82
N VAL A 230 -23.47 4.22 3.82
CA VAL A 230 -24.81 3.62 3.74
C VAL A 230 -25.64 3.99 4.96
N VAL A 231 -25.09 3.89 6.18
CA VAL A 231 -25.80 4.28 7.41
C VAL A 231 -26.25 5.73 7.36
N ILE A 232 -25.36 6.65 7.00
CA ILE A 232 -25.65 8.08 6.93
C ILE A 232 -26.76 8.36 5.90
N ARG A 233 -26.62 7.85 4.67
CA ARG A 233 -27.62 8.06 3.60
C ARG A 233 -29.00 7.50 3.98
N THR A 234 -29.05 6.29 4.52
CA THR A 234 -30.30 5.65 4.90
C THR A 234 -30.93 6.36 6.10
N ALA A 235 -30.13 6.77 7.10
CA ALA A 235 -30.63 7.58 8.20
C ALA A 235 -31.20 8.92 7.73
N ASP A 236 -30.56 9.59 6.76
CA ASP A 236 -31.07 10.82 6.14
C ASP A 236 -32.42 10.60 5.43
N ALA A 237 -32.55 9.49 4.70
CA ALA A 237 -33.80 9.12 4.03
C ALA A 237 -34.94 8.81 5.02
N VAL A 238 -34.66 8.03 6.07
CA VAL A 238 -35.63 7.72 7.13
C VAL A 238 -36.03 8.99 7.88
N THR A 239 -35.06 9.84 8.24
CA THR A 239 -35.31 11.15 8.88
C THR A 239 -36.28 11.99 8.03
N ALA A 240 -36.01 12.12 6.74
CA ALA A 240 -36.87 12.88 5.83
C ALA A 240 -38.27 12.28 5.66
N ARG A 241 -38.41 10.95 5.75
CA ARG A 241 -39.72 10.28 5.69
C ARG A 241 -40.52 10.53 6.97
N LEU A 242 -39.88 10.45 8.14
CA LEU A 242 -40.48 10.72 9.43
C LEU A 242 -40.90 12.18 9.59
N GLU A 243 -40.04 13.13 9.21
CA GLU A 243 -40.39 14.57 9.20
C GLU A 243 -41.62 14.84 8.32
N ARG A 244 -41.69 14.24 7.13
CA ARG A 244 -42.86 14.36 6.26
C ARG A 244 -44.12 13.74 6.89
N ALA A 245 -44.01 12.62 7.58
CA ALA A 245 -45.14 11.99 8.28
C ALA A 245 -45.64 12.86 9.44
N LEU A 246 -44.72 13.42 10.23
CA LEU A 246 -45.02 14.35 11.33
C LEU A 246 -45.70 15.63 10.81
N ALA A 247 -45.25 16.16 9.68
CA ALA A 247 -45.86 17.32 9.02
C ALA A 247 -47.27 17.00 8.50
N ARG A 248 -47.49 15.82 7.88
CA ARG A 248 -48.83 15.38 7.44
C ARG A 248 -49.81 15.22 8.60
N SER A 249 -49.34 14.72 9.74
CA SER A 249 -50.13 14.59 10.97
C SER A 249 -50.48 15.95 11.60
N ALA A 250 -49.81 17.05 11.22
CA ALA A 250 -50.06 18.40 11.72
C ALA A 250 -51.03 19.22 10.84
N ALA A 251 -51.36 18.76 9.62
CA ALA A 251 -52.20 19.48 8.68
C ALA A 251 -53.67 19.03 8.76
N PRO A 252 -54.66 19.93 8.69
CA PRO A 252 -56.05 19.54 8.48
C PRO A 252 -56.23 18.92 7.08
N ALA A 253 -57.10 17.91 6.99
CA ALA A 253 -57.26 17.05 5.82
C ALA A 253 -57.77 17.78 4.57
N GLY A 254 -57.15 17.50 3.40
CA GLY A 254 -57.67 17.93 2.10
C GLY A 254 -56.86 17.42 0.88
N ALA A 255 -57.28 16.26 0.33
CA ALA A 255 -57.38 15.83 -1.10
C ALA A 255 -56.17 15.97 -2.10
N PRO A 256 -56.16 15.29 -3.28
CA PRO A 256 -55.13 14.26 -3.57
C PRO A 256 -54.25 14.49 -4.82
N ALA A 257 -53.26 13.58 -4.94
CA ALA A 257 -52.16 13.51 -5.88
C ALA A 257 -52.48 13.22 -7.36
N GLN A 258 -51.54 13.56 -8.25
CA GLN A 258 -51.45 13.09 -9.63
C GLN A 258 -50.20 12.20 -9.86
N ARG A 259 -50.37 11.16 -10.68
CA ARG A 259 -49.40 10.10 -11.04
C ARG A 259 -48.92 10.23 -12.50
N ARG A 260 -47.86 9.44 -12.80
CA ARG A 260 -47.38 8.86 -14.08
C ARG A 260 -46.26 9.68 -14.78
N GLY A 261 -45.25 9.08 -15.42
CA GLY A 261 -45.06 7.70 -15.89
C GLY A 261 -43.61 7.37 -16.31
N THR A 262 -43.47 6.20 -16.91
CA THR A 262 -42.29 5.33 -17.11
C THR A 262 -41.61 5.39 -18.49
N ALA A 263 -40.47 4.66 -18.63
CA ALA A 263 -39.86 3.97 -19.81
C ALA A 263 -38.50 4.56 -20.29
N HIS A 264 -37.54 3.88 -20.96
CA HIS A 264 -37.02 2.50 -21.09
C HIS A 264 -35.67 2.57 -21.90
N VAL A 265 -34.84 1.52 -21.81
CA VAL A 265 -33.46 1.15 -22.33
C VAL A 265 -33.32 1.20 -23.90
N PRO A 266 -32.15 1.25 -24.65
CA PRO A 266 -30.99 0.31 -24.62
C PRO A 266 -29.56 0.74 -25.12
N ALA A 267 -28.66 -0.26 -25.27
CA ALA A 267 -27.17 -0.29 -25.23
C ALA A 267 -26.44 -0.66 -26.55
N GLN A 268 -25.07 -0.71 -26.50
CA GLN A 268 -24.02 -1.42 -27.32
C GLN A 268 -22.94 -0.48 -27.94
N ARG A 269 -21.62 -0.77 -28.11
CA ARG A 269 -20.86 -2.00 -28.48
C ARG A 269 -19.32 -1.82 -28.26
N GLN A 270 -18.53 -2.91 -28.42
CA GLN A 270 -17.10 -3.11 -28.04
C GLN A 270 -16.03 -2.90 -29.14
N ALA A 271 -14.81 -2.57 -28.67
CA ALA A 271 -13.40 -3.01 -28.94
C ALA A 271 -12.78 -3.30 -30.35
N ALA A 272 -11.52 -2.86 -30.56
CA ALA A 272 -10.29 -3.69 -30.77
C ALA A 272 -9.03 -2.83 -31.11
N PRO A 273 -7.78 -3.22 -30.75
CA PRO A 273 -6.53 -2.63 -31.27
C PRO A 273 -5.74 -3.59 -32.21
N LYS A 274 -4.84 -3.04 -33.05
CA LYS A 274 -3.90 -3.80 -33.89
C LYS A 274 -2.45 -3.36 -33.63
N ALA A 275 -1.57 -4.35 -33.50
CA ALA A 275 -0.12 -4.21 -33.36
C ALA A 275 0.60 -4.18 -34.72
N VAL A 276 1.78 -3.57 -34.75
CA VAL A 276 2.70 -3.45 -35.89
C VAL A 276 3.95 -4.28 -35.61
N SER A 277 4.40 -5.07 -36.58
CA SER A 277 5.63 -5.87 -36.55
C SER A 277 6.81 -5.14 -37.21
N ALA A 278 8.03 -5.33 -36.68
CA ALA A 278 9.31 -4.83 -37.22
C ALA A 278 10.13 -5.98 -37.89
N PRO A 279 11.19 -5.69 -38.68
CA PRO A 279 11.73 -6.57 -39.74
C PRO A 279 12.82 -7.58 -39.27
N ALA A 280 13.10 -8.57 -40.11
CA ALA A 280 13.81 -9.82 -39.81
C ALA A 280 15.35 -9.74 -39.58
N ASP A 281 16.03 -8.67 -39.97
CA ASP A 281 17.52 -8.58 -39.99
C ASP A 281 18.13 -8.44 -38.57
N ASP A 282 17.45 -7.72 -37.67
CA ASP A 282 17.88 -7.55 -36.26
C ASP A 282 17.70 -8.83 -35.43
N GLN A 283 16.75 -9.68 -35.82
CA GLN A 283 16.44 -10.92 -35.11
C GLN A 283 17.53 -11.98 -35.33
N ASP A 284 18.01 -12.14 -36.56
CA ASP A 284 19.07 -13.09 -36.91
C ASP A 284 20.41 -12.72 -36.22
N GLN A 285 20.72 -11.42 -36.15
CA GLN A 285 21.90 -10.94 -35.42
C GLN A 285 21.77 -11.22 -33.91
N ARG A 286 20.61 -10.95 -33.29
CA ARG A 286 20.36 -11.26 -31.88
C ARG A 286 20.45 -12.76 -31.59
N ASP A 287 19.94 -13.60 -32.49
CA ASP A 287 19.97 -15.06 -32.33
C ASP A 287 21.40 -15.61 -32.38
N ALA A 288 22.27 -15.05 -33.22
CA ALA A 288 23.70 -15.38 -33.22
C ALA A 288 24.39 -15.02 -31.89
N LEU A 289 24.05 -13.87 -31.29
CA LEU A 289 24.57 -13.46 -29.98
C LEU A 289 24.10 -14.39 -28.84
N TYR A 290 22.85 -14.84 -28.87
CA TYR A 290 22.37 -15.84 -27.91
C TYR A 290 23.04 -17.20 -28.12
N ALA A 291 23.30 -17.61 -29.37
CA ALA A 291 23.96 -18.87 -29.68
C ALA A 291 25.42 -18.89 -29.18
N VAL A 292 26.20 -17.83 -29.40
CA VAL A 292 27.58 -17.76 -28.91
C VAL A 292 27.64 -17.75 -27.38
N ASN A 293 26.71 -17.05 -26.72
CA ASN A 293 26.61 -17.06 -25.26
C ASN A 293 26.24 -18.45 -24.72
N ALA A 294 25.34 -19.18 -25.38
CA ALA A 294 25.01 -20.55 -25.00
C ALA A 294 26.22 -21.47 -25.13
N ALA A 295 26.99 -21.35 -26.21
CA ALA A 295 28.22 -22.11 -26.41
C ALA A 295 29.29 -21.78 -25.35
N ALA A 296 29.46 -20.50 -25.02
CA ALA A 296 30.37 -20.06 -23.97
C ALA A 296 29.95 -20.58 -22.59
N ALA A 297 28.65 -20.58 -22.28
CA ALA A 297 28.14 -21.13 -21.03
C ALA A 297 28.41 -22.64 -20.92
N ALA A 298 28.16 -23.40 -21.98
CA ALA A 298 28.47 -24.83 -22.03
C ALA A 298 29.97 -25.09 -21.85
N PHE A 299 30.82 -24.30 -22.50
CA PHE A 299 32.27 -24.36 -22.33
C PHE A 299 32.68 -24.12 -20.87
N TYR A 300 32.18 -23.05 -20.24
CA TYR A 300 32.50 -22.73 -18.86
C TYR A 300 31.99 -23.79 -17.87
N ALA A 301 30.76 -24.29 -18.07
CA ALA A 301 30.19 -25.34 -17.24
C ALA A 301 31.05 -26.61 -17.26
N ALA A 302 31.57 -27.01 -18.43
CA ALA A 302 32.45 -28.16 -18.57
C ALA A 302 33.79 -28.00 -17.81
N LYS A 303 34.21 -26.78 -17.48
CA LYS A 303 35.43 -26.52 -16.69
C LYS A 303 35.21 -26.51 -15.17
N LEU A 304 33.97 -26.39 -14.71
CA LEU A 304 33.66 -26.26 -13.28
C LEU A 304 34.06 -27.51 -12.45
N PRO A 305 33.74 -28.76 -12.85
CA PRO A 305 34.00 -29.94 -12.02
C PRO A 305 35.49 -30.15 -11.68
N ALA A 306 36.37 -29.79 -12.61
CA ALA A 306 37.83 -29.95 -12.45
C ALA A 306 38.48 -28.81 -11.65
N ASN A 307 37.76 -27.71 -11.38
CA ASN A 307 38.35 -26.52 -10.76
C ASN A 307 38.23 -26.53 -9.23
N ARG A 308 39.35 -26.83 -8.55
CA ARG A 308 39.41 -26.88 -7.07
C ARG A 308 39.09 -25.55 -6.39
N ALA A 309 39.51 -24.42 -6.96
CA ALA A 309 39.28 -23.09 -6.37
C ALA A 309 37.80 -22.70 -6.40
N ALA A 310 37.12 -22.94 -7.53
CA ALA A 310 35.68 -22.74 -7.64
C ALA A 310 34.91 -23.64 -6.67
N ALA A 311 35.25 -24.93 -6.60
CA ALA A 311 34.61 -25.86 -5.68
C ALA A 311 34.82 -25.46 -4.20
N ALA A 312 36.01 -24.98 -3.84
CA ALA A 312 36.30 -24.47 -2.51
C ALA A 312 35.47 -23.21 -2.19
N TYR A 313 35.39 -22.27 -3.13
CA TYR A 313 34.55 -21.07 -2.97
C TYR A 313 33.08 -21.42 -2.77
N LEU A 314 32.50 -22.27 -3.63
CA LEU A 314 31.09 -22.65 -3.54
C LEU A 314 30.77 -23.35 -2.20
N ARG A 315 31.65 -24.23 -1.71
CA ARG A 315 31.52 -24.85 -0.39
C ARG A 315 31.61 -23.83 0.75
N SER A 316 32.58 -22.92 0.70
CA SER A 316 32.74 -21.88 1.73
C SER A 316 31.54 -20.94 1.86
N ARG A 317 30.70 -20.90 0.82
CA ARG A 317 29.50 -20.06 0.72
C ARG A 317 28.20 -20.85 0.87
N GLY A 318 28.27 -22.14 1.20
CA GLY A 318 27.09 -23.00 1.39
C GLY A 318 26.29 -23.28 0.12
N ILE A 319 26.82 -22.96 -1.07
CA ILE A 319 26.10 -23.04 -2.36
C ILE A 319 26.68 -24.12 -3.30
N ALA A 320 27.34 -25.14 -2.76
CA ALA A 320 27.94 -26.23 -3.55
C ALA A 320 26.91 -26.94 -4.46
N ALA A 321 25.65 -27.05 -4.02
CA ALA A 321 24.58 -27.64 -4.81
C ALA A 321 24.28 -26.89 -6.12
N ALA A 322 24.62 -25.60 -6.22
CA ALA A 322 24.44 -24.82 -7.45
C ALA A 322 25.49 -25.15 -8.53
N ALA A 323 26.51 -25.95 -8.20
CA ALA A 323 27.46 -26.47 -9.19
C ALA A 323 26.86 -27.59 -10.05
N ASP A 324 25.75 -28.18 -9.63
CA ASP A 324 25.06 -29.22 -10.39
C ASP A 324 24.57 -28.64 -11.74
N PRO A 325 24.90 -29.28 -12.88
CA PRO A 325 24.39 -28.87 -14.19
C PRO A 325 22.86 -28.75 -14.24
N ASP A 326 22.15 -29.58 -13.48
CA ASP A 326 20.68 -29.63 -13.44
C ASP A 326 20.06 -28.65 -12.43
N SER A 327 20.90 -27.89 -11.71
CA SER A 327 20.43 -26.88 -10.73
C SER A 327 19.66 -25.71 -11.36
N GLY A 328 19.73 -25.55 -12.69
CA GLY A 328 19.17 -24.42 -13.44
C GLY A 328 20.02 -23.15 -13.40
N TRP A 329 21.04 -23.07 -12.54
CA TRP A 329 21.93 -21.90 -12.42
C TRP A 329 23.06 -21.89 -13.46
N GLN A 330 23.42 -23.06 -14.00
CA GLN A 330 24.41 -23.21 -15.09
C GLN A 330 25.76 -22.55 -14.78
N LEU A 331 26.24 -22.69 -13.53
CA LEU A 331 27.53 -22.12 -13.13
C LEU A 331 28.67 -22.72 -13.96
N GLY A 332 29.71 -21.92 -14.20
CA GLY A 332 30.87 -22.34 -14.97
C GLY A 332 32.16 -21.70 -14.49
N VAL A 333 33.30 -22.09 -15.07
CA VAL A 333 34.60 -21.48 -14.79
C VAL A 333 35.25 -20.99 -16.07
N ALA A 334 35.60 -19.70 -16.07
CA ALA A 334 36.51 -19.15 -17.05
C ALA A 334 37.94 -19.53 -16.65
N PRO A 335 38.64 -20.35 -17.47
CA PRO A 335 40.00 -20.79 -17.14
C PRO A 335 41.00 -19.63 -17.13
N ALA A 336 42.20 -19.91 -16.64
CA ALA A 336 43.33 -19.00 -16.79
C ALA A 336 43.73 -18.87 -18.27
N GLY A 337 44.33 -17.74 -18.64
CA GLY A 337 44.81 -17.47 -19.99
C GLY A 337 43.83 -16.63 -20.81
N GLY A 338 44.36 -15.88 -21.78
CA GLY A 338 43.62 -14.85 -22.50
C GLY A 338 43.05 -15.27 -23.84
N GLY A 339 42.94 -16.55 -24.19
CA GLY A 339 42.44 -16.95 -25.51
C GLY A 339 41.90 -18.37 -25.58
N VAL A 340 41.57 -18.96 -24.43
CA VAL A 340 41.10 -20.35 -24.36
C VAL A 340 39.67 -20.45 -24.86
N LEU A 341 38.80 -19.52 -24.44
CA LEU A 341 37.43 -19.42 -24.95
C LEU A 341 37.46 -19.01 -26.42
N LEU A 342 38.23 -17.97 -26.77
CA LEU A 342 38.34 -17.48 -28.14
C LEU A 342 38.69 -18.60 -29.13
N GLN A 343 39.71 -19.42 -28.84
CA GLN A 343 40.10 -20.53 -29.70
C GLN A 343 39.01 -21.60 -29.79
N HIS A 344 38.35 -21.91 -28.66
CA HIS A 344 37.25 -22.88 -28.64
C HIS A 344 36.07 -22.42 -29.51
N LEU A 345 35.59 -21.19 -29.33
CA LEU A 345 34.46 -20.64 -30.08
C LEU A 345 34.76 -20.54 -31.59
N ARG A 346 35.98 -20.17 -31.97
CA ARG A 346 36.43 -20.23 -33.38
C ARG A 346 36.39 -21.65 -33.94
N SER A 347 36.84 -22.63 -33.16
CA SER A 347 36.88 -24.03 -33.60
C SER A 347 35.49 -24.63 -33.88
N ILE A 348 34.43 -24.04 -33.31
CA ILE A 348 33.03 -24.43 -33.53
C ILE A 348 32.27 -23.43 -34.41
N GLY A 349 32.97 -22.54 -35.11
CA GLY A 349 32.44 -21.73 -36.21
C GLY A 349 31.95 -20.33 -35.87
N PHE A 350 32.15 -19.82 -34.65
CA PHE A 350 31.80 -18.43 -34.32
C PHE A 350 32.86 -17.44 -34.83
N THR A 351 32.40 -16.30 -35.38
CA THR A 351 33.28 -15.23 -35.86
C THR A 351 33.74 -14.32 -34.73
N ASP A 352 34.88 -13.66 -34.93
CA ASP A 352 35.43 -12.68 -33.98
C ASP A 352 34.46 -11.52 -33.70
N GLU A 353 33.73 -11.08 -34.73
CA GLU A 353 32.73 -10.02 -34.63
C GLU A 353 31.60 -10.39 -33.67
N VAL A 354 30.99 -11.57 -33.83
CA VAL A 354 29.92 -12.05 -32.94
C VAL A 354 30.41 -12.21 -31.50
N MET A 355 31.66 -12.66 -31.30
CA MET A 355 32.24 -12.77 -29.96
C MET A 355 32.53 -11.41 -29.30
N LEU A 356 32.96 -10.42 -30.09
CA LEU A 356 33.19 -9.05 -29.63
C LEU A 356 31.86 -8.38 -29.26
N ASP A 357 30.86 -8.51 -30.11
CA ASP A 357 29.51 -7.96 -29.91
C ASP A 357 28.81 -8.60 -28.72
N ALA A 358 29.04 -9.90 -28.46
CA ALA A 358 28.55 -10.59 -27.27
C ALA A 358 29.32 -10.20 -25.98
N GLY A 359 30.42 -9.44 -26.09
CA GLY A 359 31.24 -9.04 -24.95
C GLY A 359 32.01 -10.20 -24.30
N LEU A 360 32.21 -11.31 -25.03
CA LEU A 360 32.96 -12.48 -24.57
C LEU A 360 34.48 -12.32 -24.74
N VAL A 361 34.87 -11.56 -25.77
CA VAL A 361 36.25 -11.23 -26.08
C VAL A 361 36.41 -9.71 -26.22
N ALA A 362 37.64 -9.22 -26.05
CA ALA A 362 37.99 -7.81 -26.21
C ALA A 362 39.23 -7.69 -27.10
N ALA A 363 39.30 -6.62 -27.90
CA ALA A 363 40.46 -6.34 -28.72
C ALA A 363 41.66 -5.85 -27.88
N ASP A 364 42.87 -6.37 -28.12
CA ASP A 364 44.10 -5.82 -27.55
C ASP A 364 44.51 -4.54 -28.28
N ARG A 365 44.04 -3.40 -27.77
CA ARG A 365 44.36 -2.06 -28.29
C ARG A 365 45.75 -1.56 -27.87
N LEU A 366 46.41 -2.21 -26.91
CA LEU A 366 47.70 -1.75 -26.37
C LEU A 366 48.89 -2.32 -27.13
N HIS A 367 48.82 -3.59 -27.55
CA HIS A 367 49.92 -4.27 -28.25
C HIS A 367 49.60 -4.57 -29.72
N GLY A 368 48.41 -4.21 -30.21
CA GLY A 368 48.01 -4.36 -31.60
C GLY A 368 47.91 -5.81 -32.08
N ARG A 369 47.82 -6.78 -31.17
CA ARG A 369 47.81 -8.22 -31.48
C ARG A 369 46.57 -8.91 -30.92
N GLY A 370 45.55 -9.04 -31.77
CA GLY A 370 44.45 -9.99 -31.60
C GLY A 370 43.41 -9.64 -30.54
N SER A 371 42.47 -10.56 -30.34
CA SER A 371 41.42 -10.52 -29.32
C SER A 371 41.78 -11.41 -28.14
N TYR A 372 41.25 -11.11 -26.96
CA TYR A 372 41.46 -11.89 -25.75
C TYR A 372 40.18 -12.12 -24.95
N ASP A 373 40.15 -13.19 -24.16
CA ASP A 373 39.02 -13.56 -23.31
C ASP A 373 38.75 -12.50 -22.23
N VAL A 374 37.50 -12.03 -22.14
CA VAL A 374 37.09 -11.03 -21.14
C VAL A 374 37.10 -11.63 -19.73
N PHE A 375 36.52 -12.82 -19.57
CA PHE A 375 36.51 -13.55 -18.30
C PHE A 375 37.73 -14.48 -18.21
N ARG A 376 38.51 -14.33 -17.15
CA ARG A 376 39.74 -15.09 -16.88
C ARG A 376 39.86 -15.34 -15.39
N ASP A 377 40.19 -16.56 -14.98
CA ASP A 377 40.32 -16.95 -13.58
C ASP A 377 39.06 -16.62 -12.74
N ARG A 378 37.87 -16.88 -13.30
CA ARG A 378 36.59 -16.49 -12.69
C ARG A 378 35.60 -17.64 -12.60
N LEU A 379 34.86 -17.70 -11.50
CA LEU A 379 33.59 -18.42 -11.42
C LEU A 379 32.53 -17.57 -12.13
N VAL A 380 31.91 -18.14 -13.15
CA VAL A 380 31.00 -17.48 -14.07
C VAL A 380 29.55 -17.84 -13.73
N PHE A 381 28.70 -16.81 -13.68
CA PHE A 381 27.27 -16.88 -13.43
C PHE A 381 26.55 -16.34 -14.67
N PRO A 382 25.87 -17.19 -15.45
CA PRO A 382 25.07 -16.76 -16.59
C PRO A 382 23.91 -15.86 -16.18
N ILE A 383 23.63 -14.83 -16.96
CA ILE A 383 22.50 -13.92 -16.78
C ILE A 383 21.54 -14.12 -17.95
N HIS A 384 20.27 -14.38 -17.64
CA HIS A 384 19.26 -14.75 -18.61
C HIS A 384 18.37 -13.56 -19.00
N ALA A 385 18.04 -13.47 -20.27
CA ALA A 385 16.96 -12.62 -20.79
C ALA A 385 15.58 -13.13 -20.29
N PRO A 386 14.49 -12.35 -20.42
CA PRO A 386 13.15 -12.77 -19.98
C PRO A 386 12.64 -14.07 -20.62
N ASP A 387 13.03 -14.33 -21.87
CA ASP A 387 12.74 -15.61 -22.55
C ASP A 387 13.58 -16.78 -22.03
N GLY A 388 14.57 -16.48 -21.17
CA GLY A 388 15.51 -17.35 -20.49
C GLY A 388 16.71 -17.81 -21.33
N ARG A 389 16.99 -17.19 -22.48
CA ARG A 389 18.27 -17.35 -23.19
C ARG A 389 19.38 -16.58 -22.45
N ILE A 390 20.63 -16.98 -22.63
CA ILE A 390 21.77 -16.36 -21.93
C ILE A 390 22.16 -15.06 -22.64
N ALA A 391 21.92 -13.94 -21.97
CA ALA A 391 22.22 -12.61 -22.47
C ALA A 391 23.67 -12.18 -22.22
N GLY A 392 24.26 -12.68 -21.11
CA GLY A 392 25.62 -12.35 -20.71
C GLY A 392 25.99 -13.04 -19.42
N PHE A 393 27.04 -12.54 -18.76
CA PHE A 393 27.66 -13.20 -17.62
C PHE A 393 28.11 -12.20 -16.55
N THR A 394 28.18 -12.67 -15.30
CA THR A 394 29.00 -12.05 -14.26
C THR A 394 30.01 -13.05 -13.74
N GLY A 395 31.22 -12.59 -13.41
CA GLY A 395 32.36 -13.43 -13.07
C GLY A 395 32.99 -13.01 -11.76
N ARG A 396 32.99 -13.92 -10.77
CA ARG A 396 33.69 -13.75 -9.49
C ARG A 396 35.16 -14.15 -9.63
N ASP A 397 36.08 -13.26 -9.25
CA ASP A 397 37.51 -13.56 -9.23
C ASP A 397 37.82 -14.72 -8.28
N LEU A 398 38.51 -15.74 -8.80
CA LEU A 398 39.04 -16.87 -8.05
C LEU A 398 40.53 -16.73 -7.75
N SER A 399 41.23 -15.84 -8.46
CA SER A 399 42.68 -15.68 -8.33
C SER A 399 43.09 -14.88 -7.09
N GLY A 400 42.22 -14.02 -6.58
CA GLY A 400 42.51 -13.06 -5.52
C GLY A 400 43.43 -11.91 -5.96
N ARG A 401 43.83 -11.87 -7.24
CA ARG A 401 44.75 -10.89 -7.82
C ARG A 401 44.02 -9.75 -8.54
N SER A 402 42.73 -9.92 -8.84
CA SER A 402 41.97 -8.89 -9.55
C SER A 402 41.57 -7.75 -8.63
N ARG A 403 41.68 -6.51 -9.11
CA ARG A 403 41.16 -5.32 -8.41
C ARG A 403 39.63 -5.36 -8.25
N ALA A 404 38.91 -6.05 -9.14
CA ALA A 404 37.45 -6.15 -9.12
C ALA A 404 37.00 -7.57 -8.76
N LYS A 405 36.34 -7.69 -7.59
CA LYS A 405 35.80 -8.96 -7.08
C LYS A 405 34.81 -9.58 -8.07
N PHE A 406 33.94 -8.77 -8.65
CA PHE A 406 33.03 -9.18 -9.73
C PHE A 406 33.32 -8.36 -10.98
N TYR A 407 33.13 -8.99 -12.14
CA TYR A 407 33.20 -8.37 -13.46
C TYR A 407 31.98 -8.82 -14.26
N ASN A 408 31.32 -7.91 -14.97
CA ASN A 408 30.15 -8.25 -15.78
C ASN A 408 30.49 -8.14 -17.26
N THR A 409 29.73 -8.83 -18.10
CA THR A 409 29.67 -8.54 -19.53
C THR A 409 29.45 -7.03 -19.72
N PRO A 410 30.18 -6.37 -20.65
CA PRO A 410 29.90 -4.98 -21.02
C PRO A 410 28.49 -4.85 -21.62
N GLU A 411 28.01 -3.63 -21.86
CA GLU A 411 26.73 -3.44 -22.57
C GLU A 411 26.83 -4.03 -23.99
N THR A 412 25.83 -4.80 -24.39
CA THR A 412 25.71 -5.43 -25.72
C THR A 412 24.27 -5.28 -26.25
N PRO A 413 23.99 -5.58 -27.52
CA PRO A 413 22.62 -5.54 -28.06
C PRO A 413 21.61 -6.44 -27.35
N ILE A 414 22.08 -7.44 -26.59
CA ILE A 414 21.24 -8.38 -25.83
C ILE A 414 21.46 -8.31 -24.31
N PHE A 415 22.44 -7.55 -23.84
CA PHE A 415 22.77 -7.41 -22.43
C PHE A 415 22.76 -5.94 -22.01
N HIS A 416 21.66 -5.56 -21.35
CA HIS A 416 21.55 -4.28 -20.66
C HIS A 416 21.52 -4.50 -19.16
N LYS A 417 22.60 -4.12 -18.47
CA LYS A 417 22.76 -4.41 -17.04
C LYS A 417 21.62 -3.79 -16.21
N GLY A 418 21.17 -2.61 -16.60
CA GLY A 418 20.08 -1.89 -15.95
C GLY A 418 18.70 -2.48 -16.21
N GLU A 419 18.56 -3.49 -17.07
CA GLU A 419 17.28 -4.08 -17.46
C GLU A 419 17.16 -5.54 -17.05
N LEU A 420 18.27 -6.25 -16.83
CA LEU A 420 18.26 -7.67 -16.49
C LEU A 420 18.45 -7.92 -14.98
N LEU A 421 17.85 -9.00 -14.49
CA LEU A 421 17.97 -9.47 -13.11
C LEU A 421 18.50 -10.90 -13.10
N TYR A 422 19.62 -11.12 -12.42
CA TYR A 422 20.14 -12.47 -12.21
C TYR A 422 19.14 -13.30 -11.42
N GLY A 423 18.91 -14.54 -11.85
CA GLY A 423 18.00 -15.50 -11.20
C GLY A 423 16.53 -15.40 -11.60
N LEU A 424 16.08 -14.32 -12.25
CA LEU A 424 14.65 -14.11 -12.51
C LEU A 424 14.05 -15.16 -13.48
N ALA A 425 14.54 -15.21 -14.72
CA ALA A 425 13.95 -16.06 -15.76
C ALA A 425 13.98 -17.57 -15.43
N PRO A 426 15.09 -18.14 -14.92
CA PRO A 426 15.12 -19.56 -14.53
C PRO A 426 14.09 -19.93 -13.46
N GLN A 427 13.75 -19.00 -12.57
CA GLN A 427 12.79 -19.24 -11.49
C GLN A 427 11.33 -19.03 -11.92
N LEU A 428 11.07 -18.28 -12.98
CA LEU A 428 9.71 -18.00 -13.48
C LEU A 428 9.20 -19.00 -14.52
N ARG A 429 10.08 -19.60 -15.32
CA ARG A 429 9.68 -20.50 -16.41
C ARG A 429 8.76 -21.64 -15.93
N GLY A 430 7.62 -21.78 -16.59
CA GLY A 430 6.66 -22.87 -16.39
C GLY A 430 5.92 -22.85 -15.05
N GLN A 431 5.93 -21.72 -14.32
CA GLN A 431 5.33 -21.60 -12.99
C GLN A 431 4.38 -20.39 -12.91
N GLY A 432 3.42 -20.43 -11.99
CA GLY A 432 2.48 -19.31 -11.75
C GLY A 432 3.15 -18.06 -11.14
N CYS A 433 2.35 -17.07 -10.74
CA CYS A 433 2.85 -15.86 -10.07
C CYS A 433 3.54 -16.22 -8.72
N PRO A 434 4.67 -15.59 -8.34
CA PRO A 434 5.30 -15.85 -7.06
C PRO A 434 4.52 -15.20 -5.93
N ALA A 435 4.57 -15.78 -4.73
CA ALA A 435 4.05 -15.11 -3.54
C ALA A 435 4.97 -13.95 -3.13
N ARG A 436 6.27 -14.07 -3.42
CA ARG A 436 7.29 -13.12 -2.98
C ARG A 436 8.40 -12.95 -4.02
N PHE A 437 8.86 -11.72 -4.20
CA PHE A 437 10.17 -11.43 -4.76
C PHE A 437 11.13 -11.08 -3.63
N LEU A 438 12.34 -11.61 -3.67
CA LEU A 438 13.43 -11.25 -2.77
C LEU A 438 14.58 -10.67 -3.59
N VAL A 439 14.83 -9.37 -3.44
CA VAL A 439 15.94 -8.68 -4.10
C VAL A 439 17.14 -8.68 -3.15
N VAL A 440 18.27 -9.20 -3.61
CA VAL A 440 19.55 -9.26 -2.88
C VAL A 440 20.65 -8.55 -3.69
N GLU A 441 21.83 -8.35 -3.10
CA GLU A 441 22.89 -7.56 -3.73
C GLU A 441 23.60 -8.28 -4.88
N GLY A 442 23.94 -9.56 -4.68
CA GLY A 442 24.83 -10.31 -5.56
C GLY A 442 24.30 -11.68 -6.00
N PRO A 443 24.88 -12.26 -7.06
CA PRO A 443 24.46 -13.57 -7.56
C PRO A 443 24.71 -14.70 -6.54
N THR A 444 25.77 -14.60 -5.74
CA THR A 444 26.06 -15.59 -4.68
C THR A 444 24.96 -15.59 -3.61
N ASP A 445 24.50 -14.41 -3.19
CA ASP A 445 23.40 -14.30 -2.22
C ASP A 445 22.06 -14.70 -2.82
N ALA A 446 21.86 -14.50 -4.12
CA ALA A 446 20.64 -14.90 -4.81
C ALA A 446 20.49 -16.43 -4.80
N ILE A 447 21.58 -17.15 -5.10
CA ILE A 447 21.62 -18.61 -4.99
C ILE A 447 21.43 -19.04 -3.54
N ALA A 448 22.16 -18.43 -2.59
CA ALA A 448 22.09 -18.82 -1.19
C ALA A 448 20.68 -18.64 -0.60
N ALA A 449 20.07 -17.48 -0.82
CA ALA A 449 18.69 -17.24 -0.41
C ALA A 449 17.72 -18.17 -1.15
N HIS A 450 17.90 -18.43 -2.44
CA HIS A 450 17.05 -19.39 -3.15
C HIS A 450 17.10 -20.78 -2.51
N LEU A 451 18.29 -21.26 -2.14
CA LEU A 451 18.46 -22.54 -1.44
C LEU A 451 17.81 -22.53 -0.05
N ALA A 452 17.93 -21.44 0.71
CA ALA A 452 17.27 -21.29 2.01
C ALA A 452 15.73 -21.31 1.89
N TYR A 453 15.16 -20.58 0.93
CA TYR A 453 13.71 -20.48 0.73
C TYR A 453 13.08 -21.72 0.06
N ARG A 454 13.87 -22.55 -0.63
CA ARG A 454 13.40 -23.83 -1.21
C ARG A 454 13.31 -24.98 -0.20
N GLY A 455 13.89 -24.85 0.99
CA GLY A 455 13.91 -25.92 1.99
C GLY A 455 12.51 -26.34 2.47
N PRO A 456 12.37 -27.50 3.15
CA PRO A 456 11.10 -27.97 3.71
C PRO A 456 10.45 -26.93 4.65
N ALA A 457 11.28 -26.17 5.38
CA ALA A 457 10.84 -25.08 6.25
C ALA A 457 10.25 -23.87 5.50
N GLY A 458 10.42 -23.78 4.17
CA GLY A 458 9.83 -22.75 3.31
C GLY A 458 8.30 -22.80 3.22
N GLY A 459 7.67 -23.84 3.75
CA GLY A 459 6.22 -23.95 3.87
C GLY A 459 5.47 -23.96 2.52
N GLY A 460 6.17 -24.28 1.42
CA GLY A 460 5.64 -24.23 0.06
C GLY A 460 5.42 -22.82 -0.49
N VAL A 461 5.84 -21.77 0.22
CA VAL A 461 5.67 -20.39 -0.25
C VAL A 461 6.67 -20.06 -1.34
N ARG A 462 6.18 -19.95 -2.57
CA ARG A 462 7.01 -19.65 -3.73
C ARG A 462 7.65 -18.26 -3.65
N THR A 463 8.96 -18.24 -3.45
CA THR A 463 9.79 -17.03 -3.39
C THR A 463 10.77 -17.03 -4.57
N VAL A 464 10.76 -15.96 -5.37
CA VAL A 464 11.70 -15.76 -6.48
C VAL A 464 12.78 -14.80 -6.02
N VAL A 465 14.03 -15.23 -6.07
CA VAL A 465 15.18 -14.45 -5.57
C VAL A 465 15.96 -13.86 -6.73
N VAL A 466 16.27 -12.56 -6.69
CA VAL A 466 16.93 -11.85 -7.80
C VAL A 466 18.05 -10.94 -7.33
N ALA A 467 19.00 -10.66 -8.22
CA ALA A 467 20.06 -9.67 -7.97
C ALA A 467 20.28 -8.73 -9.17
N PRO A 468 20.45 -7.40 -8.96
CA PRO A 468 20.65 -6.39 -10.02
C PRO A 468 22.07 -6.38 -10.62
N GLY A 469 22.89 -7.41 -10.38
CA GLY A 469 24.17 -7.59 -11.06
C GLY A 469 25.23 -6.54 -10.73
N GLY A 470 25.19 -5.91 -9.55
CA GLY A 470 26.20 -4.90 -9.14
C GLY A 470 25.92 -3.49 -9.67
N THR A 471 24.66 -3.14 -9.90
CA THR A 471 24.15 -1.76 -10.01
C THR A 471 23.11 -1.50 -8.93
N ALA A 472 22.76 -0.23 -8.70
CA ALA A 472 21.56 0.08 -7.95
C ALA A 472 20.34 -0.54 -8.66
N PHE A 473 19.36 -0.99 -7.88
CA PHE A 473 18.11 -1.53 -8.40
C PHE A 473 17.37 -0.46 -9.22
N THR A 474 17.07 -0.76 -10.48
CA THR A 474 16.60 0.24 -11.46
C THR A 474 15.08 0.22 -11.66
N PRO A 475 14.48 1.27 -12.25
CA PRO A 475 13.08 1.27 -12.64
C PRO A 475 12.71 0.17 -13.65
N ALA A 476 13.60 -0.14 -14.61
CA ALA A 476 13.36 -1.20 -15.59
C ALA A 476 13.34 -2.58 -14.94
N GLN A 477 14.27 -2.86 -14.02
CA GLN A 477 14.26 -4.09 -13.22
C GLN A 477 13.02 -4.18 -12.32
N PHE A 478 12.61 -3.06 -11.71
CA PHE A 478 11.37 -2.98 -10.94
C PHE A 478 10.14 -3.31 -11.81
N ALA A 479 10.07 -2.77 -13.02
CA ALA A 479 8.98 -3.05 -13.97
C ALA A 479 8.93 -4.52 -14.37
N LEU A 480 10.09 -5.19 -14.56
CA LEU A 480 10.14 -6.63 -14.81
C LEU A 480 9.53 -7.44 -13.67
N LEU A 481 9.86 -7.11 -12.42
CA LEU A 481 9.25 -7.78 -11.27
C LEU A 481 7.75 -7.51 -11.18
N ALA A 482 7.34 -6.26 -11.40
CA ALA A 482 5.93 -5.86 -11.32
C ALA A 482 5.07 -6.54 -12.39
N ALA A 483 5.62 -6.77 -13.59
CA ALA A 483 4.93 -7.48 -14.68
C ALA A 483 4.76 -8.99 -14.40
N ALA A 484 5.66 -9.60 -13.63
CA ALA A 484 5.60 -11.01 -13.25
C ALA A 484 4.87 -11.26 -11.91
N ALA A 485 4.43 -10.20 -11.23
CA ALA A 485 3.75 -10.26 -9.94
C ALA A 485 2.23 -10.45 -10.10
N GLY A 486 1.64 -11.15 -9.13
CA GLY A 486 0.19 -11.13 -8.89
C GLY A 486 -0.18 -10.05 -7.87
N PRO A 487 -1.50 -9.82 -7.64
CA PRO A 487 -2.00 -8.73 -6.77
C PRO A 487 -1.41 -8.71 -5.36
N ASP A 488 -1.14 -9.89 -4.78
CA ASP A 488 -0.65 -10.04 -3.40
C ASP A 488 0.85 -10.37 -3.32
N THR A 489 1.57 -10.34 -4.45
CA THR A 489 3.00 -10.66 -4.45
C THR A 489 3.77 -9.62 -3.63
N SER A 490 4.43 -10.06 -2.56
CA SER A 490 5.23 -9.17 -1.70
C SER A 490 6.61 -8.91 -2.29
N LEU A 491 7.16 -7.72 -2.05
CA LEU A 491 8.53 -7.37 -2.39
C LEU A 491 9.37 -7.33 -1.11
N ILE A 492 10.40 -8.16 -1.04
CA ILE A 492 11.34 -8.23 0.08
C ILE A 492 12.69 -7.73 -0.43
N MET A 493 13.29 -6.81 0.30
CA MET A 493 14.62 -6.31 0.00
C MET A 493 15.60 -6.80 1.08
N SER A 494 16.67 -7.48 0.67
CA SER A 494 17.76 -7.85 1.57
C SER A 494 19.00 -7.05 1.24
N PHE A 495 19.70 -6.62 2.28
CA PHE A 495 20.90 -5.80 2.18
C PHE A 495 21.98 -6.32 3.10
N ASP A 496 23.22 -6.12 2.70
CA ASP A 496 24.36 -6.38 3.56
C ASP A 496 24.37 -5.39 4.72
N LEU A 497 24.87 -5.83 5.88
CA LEU A 497 24.96 -5.02 7.10
C LEU A 497 26.18 -4.09 7.10
N ASP A 498 26.52 -3.53 5.93
CA ASP A 498 27.65 -2.61 5.76
C ASP A 498 27.22 -1.23 5.20
N ARG A 499 28.18 -0.31 5.08
CA ARG A 499 27.91 1.05 4.56
C ARG A 499 27.50 1.05 3.08
N ALA A 500 27.94 0.07 2.29
CA ALA A 500 27.61 -0.03 0.88
C ALA A 500 26.16 -0.53 0.70
N GLY A 501 25.77 -1.58 1.41
CA GLY A 501 24.40 -2.08 1.49
C GLY A 501 23.43 -1.03 2.05
N ALA A 502 23.89 -0.23 3.01
CA ALA A 502 23.12 0.91 3.51
C ALA A 502 22.75 1.92 2.39
N ARG A 503 23.74 2.32 1.58
CA ARG A 503 23.54 3.22 0.43
C ARG A 503 22.76 2.56 -0.70
N ALA A 504 22.89 1.25 -0.87
CA ALA A 504 22.12 0.50 -1.86
C ALA A 504 20.61 0.54 -1.51
N LEU A 505 20.26 0.31 -0.24
CA LEU A 505 18.88 0.48 0.22
C LEU A 505 18.39 1.91 0.00
N GLU A 506 19.12 2.94 0.41
CA GLU A 506 18.66 4.33 0.25
C GLU A 506 18.31 4.68 -1.20
N ARG A 507 19.08 4.15 -2.16
CA ARG A 507 18.80 4.34 -3.59
C ARG A 507 17.62 3.50 -4.09
N ALA A 508 17.47 2.28 -3.58
CA ALA A 508 16.39 1.38 -3.98
C ALA A 508 15.06 1.72 -3.30
N TYR A 509 15.09 2.37 -2.14
CA TYR A 509 13.93 2.62 -1.28
C TYR A 509 12.78 3.32 -2.01
N PRO A 510 12.97 4.46 -2.71
CA PRO A 510 11.88 5.18 -3.37
C PRO A 510 11.17 4.32 -4.43
N LEU A 511 11.92 3.45 -5.12
CA LEU A 511 11.35 2.50 -6.07
C LEU A 511 10.61 1.38 -5.33
N ALA A 512 11.24 0.75 -4.35
CA ALA A 512 10.67 -0.38 -3.62
C ALA A 512 9.35 -0.04 -2.91
N VAL A 513 9.23 1.12 -2.25
CA VAL A 513 7.97 1.52 -1.60
C VAL A 513 6.86 1.86 -2.59
N SER A 514 7.21 2.13 -3.86
CA SER A 514 6.25 2.33 -4.93
C SER A 514 5.64 1.04 -5.48
N TRP A 515 5.99 -0.12 -4.92
CA TRP A 515 5.44 -1.42 -5.29
C TRP A 515 3.91 -1.43 -5.29
N PRO A 516 3.24 -1.79 -6.40
CA PRO A 516 1.79 -1.67 -6.55
C PRO A 516 1.01 -2.89 -6.04
N HIS A 517 1.70 -3.96 -5.64
CA HIS A 517 1.07 -5.24 -5.27
C HIS A 517 1.04 -5.43 -3.75
N GLY A 518 1.49 -6.59 -3.25
CA GLY A 518 1.48 -6.93 -1.83
C GLY A 518 2.46 -6.10 -0.97
N ARG A 519 2.82 -6.64 0.21
CA ARG A 519 3.63 -5.92 1.21
C ARG A 519 5.06 -5.64 0.73
N VAL A 520 5.64 -4.55 1.24
CA VAL A 520 7.05 -4.20 1.03
C VAL A 520 7.84 -4.36 2.32
N LEU A 521 8.75 -5.33 2.34
CA LEU A 521 9.50 -5.74 3.51
C LEU A 521 11.00 -5.55 3.27
N GLY A 522 11.76 -5.44 4.35
CA GLY A 522 13.19 -5.64 4.35
C GLY A 522 13.60 -6.79 5.28
N THR A 523 14.71 -7.44 4.95
CA THR A 523 15.37 -8.46 5.79
C THR A 523 16.88 -8.25 5.76
N ALA A 524 17.61 -8.89 6.67
CA ALA A 524 19.06 -8.85 6.72
C ALA A 524 19.63 -10.15 7.34
N PRO A 525 20.85 -10.55 6.96
CA PRO A 525 21.55 -11.70 7.53
C PRO A 525 22.14 -11.36 8.90
N THR A 526 21.29 -11.25 9.93
CA THR A 526 21.67 -10.78 11.27
C THR A 526 22.86 -11.56 11.85
N GLY A 527 23.93 -10.84 12.24
CA GLY A 527 25.15 -11.44 12.79
C GLY A 527 26.14 -11.96 11.74
N PHE A 528 25.78 -11.89 10.45
CA PHE A 528 26.64 -12.29 9.33
C PHE A 528 26.77 -11.14 8.35
N LYS A 529 27.79 -11.22 7.50
CA LYS A 529 28.03 -10.19 6.50
C LYS A 529 26.97 -10.18 5.40
N ASP A 530 26.65 -11.36 4.88
CA ASP A 530 25.80 -11.59 3.72
C ASP A 530 25.02 -12.91 3.88
N ILE A 531 24.04 -13.16 3.00
CA ILE A 531 23.15 -14.34 3.12
C ILE A 531 23.92 -15.64 2.88
N ALA A 532 24.91 -15.63 1.99
CA ALA A 532 25.69 -16.83 1.72
C ALA A 532 26.58 -17.24 2.91
N GLU A 533 27.11 -16.29 3.67
CA GLU A 533 27.82 -16.57 4.92
C GLU A 533 26.87 -17.12 6.00
N LEU A 534 25.68 -16.53 6.14
CA LEU A 534 24.61 -17.04 7.02
C LEU A 534 24.24 -18.49 6.65
N LEU A 535 24.02 -18.77 5.37
CA LEU A 535 23.69 -20.11 4.88
C LEU A 535 24.82 -21.11 5.17
N ALA A 536 26.07 -20.72 4.91
CA ALA A 536 27.22 -21.58 5.16
C ALA A 536 27.37 -21.94 6.65
N ALA A 537 27.08 -20.99 7.54
CA ALA A 537 27.23 -21.17 8.98
C ALA A 537 26.07 -21.97 9.61
N ARG A 538 24.84 -21.75 9.15
CA ARG A 538 23.63 -22.26 9.84
C ARG A 538 22.85 -23.33 9.07
N GLY A 539 23.17 -23.53 7.79
CA GLY A 539 22.38 -24.38 6.91
C GLY A 539 21.04 -23.74 6.50
N PRO A 540 20.31 -24.35 5.55
CA PRO A 540 19.18 -23.73 4.87
C PRO A 540 18.00 -23.40 5.78
N ASP A 541 17.57 -24.34 6.64
CA ASP A 541 16.39 -24.16 7.47
C ASP A 541 16.60 -23.08 8.56
N ALA A 542 17.74 -23.10 9.26
CA ALA A 542 18.02 -22.10 10.27
C ALA A 542 18.33 -20.73 9.66
N ALA A 543 19.00 -20.67 8.50
CA ALA A 543 19.19 -19.41 7.76
C ALA A 543 17.84 -18.82 7.32
N LEU A 544 16.90 -19.65 6.86
CA LEU A 544 15.56 -19.20 6.53
C LEU A 544 14.84 -18.63 7.75
N LEU A 545 14.86 -19.33 8.89
CA LEU A 545 14.23 -18.85 10.13
C LEU A 545 14.81 -17.50 10.58
N ASP A 546 16.13 -17.32 10.50
CA ASP A 546 16.77 -16.05 10.81
C ASP A 546 16.32 -14.93 9.87
N LEU A 547 16.27 -15.19 8.55
CA LEU A 547 15.83 -14.22 7.56
C LEU A 547 14.35 -13.84 7.76
N LEU A 548 13.49 -14.81 8.07
CA LEU A 548 12.08 -14.57 8.37
C LEU A 548 11.90 -13.78 9.68
N ALA A 549 12.66 -14.12 10.71
CA ALA A 549 12.63 -13.41 11.99
C ALA A 549 13.12 -11.96 11.86
N ALA A 550 14.05 -11.70 10.94
CA ALA A 550 14.56 -10.36 10.64
C ALA A 550 13.64 -9.54 9.71
N GLN A 551 12.56 -10.12 9.17
CA GLN A 551 11.67 -9.38 8.27
C GLN A 551 10.91 -8.28 9.00
N ARG A 552 11.00 -7.06 8.47
CA ARG A 552 10.30 -5.87 8.98
C ARG A 552 9.78 -5.04 7.80
N PRO A 553 8.74 -4.21 7.99
CA PRO A 553 8.32 -3.25 6.96
C PRO A 553 9.49 -2.41 6.46
N LEU A 554 9.60 -2.22 5.15
CA LEU A 554 10.72 -1.46 4.60
C LEU A 554 10.71 0.00 5.06
N ALA A 555 9.52 0.60 5.20
CA ALA A 555 9.35 1.96 5.73
C ALA A 555 9.91 2.10 7.16
N LEU A 556 9.78 1.06 7.99
CA LEU A 556 10.34 1.05 9.34
C LEU A 556 11.88 1.08 9.30
N ILE A 557 12.49 0.25 8.47
CA ILE A 557 13.95 0.24 8.29
C ILE A 557 14.44 1.58 7.73
N GLY A 558 13.68 2.15 6.78
CA GLY A 558 13.95 3.45 6.19
C GLY A 558 13.96 4.58 7.22
N VAL A 559 12.94 4.66 8.07
CA VAL A 559 12.84 5.73 9.08
C VAL A 559 13.90 5.61 10.16
N GLU A 560 14.23 4.39 10.61
CA GLU A 560 15.31 4.15 11.58
C GLU A 560 16.64 4.71 11.06
N ARG A 561 16.96 4.44 9.79
CA ARG A 561 18.19 4.93 9.14
C ARG A 561 18.15 6.44 8.91
N ALA A 562 17.02 6.97 8.48
CA ALA A 562 16.86 8.41 8.26
C ALA A 562 17.04 9.20 9.56
N LEU A 563 16.47 8.70 10.67
CA LEU A 563 16.64 9.27 12.00
C LEU A 563 18.09 9.17 12.49
N ALA A 564 18.73 8.01 12.35
CA ALA A 564 20.14 7.85 12.73
C ALA A 564 21.07 8.81 11.98
N ARG A 565 20.78 9.09 10.69
CA ARG A 565 21.51 10.07 9.89
C ARG A 565 21.18 11.52 10.27
N ALA A 566 19.93 11.81 10.61
CA ALA A 566 19.52 13.14 11.05
C ALA A 566 20.09 13.49 12.44
N PHE A 567 20.26 12.49 13.30
CA PHE A 567 20.67 12.66 14.69
C PHE A 567 21.87 11.74 15.03
N PRO A 568 23.06 11.97 14.44
CA PRO A 568 24.23 11.11 14.66
C PRO A 568 24.69 11.13 16.13
N ASP A 569 24.51 12.25 16.82
CA ASP A 569 24.87 12.44 18.23
C ASP A 569 23.71 12.11 19.20
N GLY A 570 22.60 11.61 18.67
CA GLY A 570 21.37 11.31 19.43
C GLY A 570 20.30 12.40 19.31
N PHE A 571 19.08 12.02 19.72
CA PHE A 571 17.90 12.88 19.68
C PHE A 571 17.63 13.49 21.06
N HIS A 572 17.49 14.82 21.11
CA HIS A 572 17.12 15.57 22.32
C HIS A 572 15.68 16.06 22.22
N ALA A 573 14.76 15.38 22.93
CA ALA A 573 13.33 15.66 22.88
C ALA A 573 12.97 17.06 23.41
N ASP A 574 13.78 17.62 24.30
CA ASP A 574 13.52 18.93 24.92
C ASP A 574 13.73 20.09 23.95
N TRP A 575 14.40 19.88 22.82
CA TRP A 575 14.69 20.93 21.85
C TRP A 575 13.58 21.00 20.78
N PRO A 576 12.83 22.10 20.68
CA PRO A 576 11.76 22.24 19.69
C PRO A 576 12.24 22.01 18.25
N GLU A 577 13.43 22.50 17.90
CA GLU A 577 14.04 22.36 16.57
C GLU A 577 14.36 20.90 16.25
N ALA A 578 14.81 20.14 17.26
CA ALA A 578 15.09 18.71 17.12
C ALA A 578 13.79 17.94 16.88
N ARG A 579 12.71 18.23 17.63
CA ARG A 579 11.39 17.62 17.42
C ARG A 579 10.86 17.90 16.02
N VAL A 580 10.91 19.16 15.57
CA VAL A 580 10.49 19.53 14.21
C VAL A 580 11.29 18.75 13.18
N ARG A 581 12.63 18.78 13.26
CA ARG A 581 13.51 18.05 12.32
C ARG A 581 13.23 16.54 12.33
N ALA A 582 12.94 15.95 13.48
CA ALA A 582 12.59 14.53 13.59
C ALA A 582 11.27 14.24 12.87
N TYR A 583 10.24 15.06 13.08
CA TYR A 583 8.97 14.91 12.40
C TYR A 583 9.09 15.09 10.88
N ARG A 584 9.91 16.05 10.40
CA ARG A 584 10.23 16.18 8.97
C ARG A 584 10.88 14.92 8.40
N THR A 585 11.79 14.33 9.17
CA THR A 585 12.52 13.12 8.77
C THR A 585 11.59 11.91 8.70
N VAL A 586 10.63 11.81 9.62
CA VAL A 586 9.67 10.69 9.74
C VAL A 586 8.55 10.78 8.70
N ALA A 587 8.13 11.99 8.35
CA ALA A 587 6.99 12.28 7.48
C ALA A 587 6.89 11.39 6.22
N PRO A 588 7.91 11.30 5.32
CA PRO A 588 7.80 10.50 4.10
C PRO A 588 7.56 9.00 4.39
N PHE A 589 8.21 8.46 5.41
CA PHE A 589 8.09 7.04 5.77
C PHE A 589 6.72 6.69 6.36
N LEU A 590 6.07 7.62 7.06
CA LEU A 590 4.68 7.42 7.48
C LEU A 590 3.73 7.29 6.28
N LEU A 591 3.97 8.04 5.20
CA LEU A 591 3.14 7.98 3.99
C LEU A 591 3.33 6.65 3.28
N ASP A 592 4.56 6.18 3.21
CA ASP A 592 4.90 4.87 2.65
C ASP A 592 4.28 3.74 3.50
N ALA A 593 4.32 3.87 4.84
CA ALA A 593 3.70 2.91 5.75
C ALA A 593 2.17 2.90 5.66
N VAL A 594 1.53 4.04 5.35
CA VAL A 594 0.09 4.12 5.05
C VAL A 594 -0.27 3.22 3.88
N ARG A 595 0.49 3.32 2.80
CA ARG A 595 0.26 2.55 1.57
C ARG A 595 0.30 1.05 1.80
N HIS A 596 1.18 0.59 2.70
CA HIS A 596 1.43 -0.84 2.95
C HIS A 596 0.78 -1.36 4.25
N GLY A 597 -0.01 -0.53 4.94
CA GLY A 597 -0.75 -0.93 6.15
C GLY A 597 0.11 -1.06 7.42
N ASP A 598 1.29 -0.44 7.47
CA ASP A 598 2.29 -0.58 8.53
C ASP A 598 2.38 0.65 9.48
N VAL A 599 1.45 1.61 9.37
CA VAL A 599 1.47 2.92 10.06
C VAL A 599 1.63 2.80 11.57
N ASP A 600 0.82 1.94 12.17
CA ASP A 600 0.72 1.81 13.63
C ASP A 600 2.02 1.23 14.22
N LEU A 601 2.63 0.27 13.52
CA LEU A 601 3.94 -0.27 13.87
C LEU A 601 5.04 0.79 13.72
N LEU A 602 5.03 1.55 12.63
CA LEU A 602 6.01 2.62 12.40
C LEU A 602 5.89 3.72 13.46
N LEU A 603 4.67 4.18 13.75
CA LEU A 603 4.40 5.21 14.77
C LEU A 603 4.89 4.77 16.14
N ARG A 604 4.58 3.54 16.57
CA ARG A 604 5.08 3.02 17.85
C ARG A 604 6.60 2.94 17.89
N SER A 605 7.24 2.47 16.83
CA SER A 605 8.69 2.34 16.79
C SER A 605 9.39 3.70 16.83
N VAL A 606 8.92 4.64 16.01
CA VAL A 606 9.45 6.01 15.99
C VAL A 606 9.22 6.71 17.32
N ALA A 607 8.02 6.59 17.90
CA ALA A 607 7.70 7.15 19.21
C ALA A 607 8.63 6.60 20.30
N SER A 608 8.88 5.29 20.30
CA SER A 608 9.84 4.66 21.20
C SER A 608 11.26 5.17 20.99
N GLN A 609 11.71 5.30 19.73
CA GLN A 609 13.05 5.76 19.39
C GLN A 609 13.27 7.23 19.79
N LEU A 610 12.25 8.08 19.58
CA LEU A 610 12.26 9.49 19.92
C LEU A 610 11.88 9.76 21.39
N ARG A 611 11.47 8.74 22.15
CA ARG A 611 10.99 8.88 23.54
C ARG A 611 9.86 9.90 23.70
N VAL A 612 8.92 9.92 22.75
CA VAL A 612 7.71 10.76 22.77
C VAL A 612 6.47 9.87 22.65
N ALA A 613 5.28 10.41 22.93
CA ALA A 613 4.06 9.63 22.71
C ALA A 613 3.74 9.48 21.20
N PRO A 614 3.14 8.35 20.74
CA PRO A 614 2.81 8.16 19.32
C PRO A 614 1.92 9.25 18.71
N HIS A 615 1.00 9.80 19.51
CA HIS A 615 0.15 10.90 19.05
C HIS A 615 0.95 12.19 18.80
N GLU A 616 2.04 12.44 19.54
CA GLU A 616 2.91 13.60 19.30
C GLU A 616 3.67 13.50 17.98
N VAL A 617 4.13 12.29 17.61
CA VAL A 617 4.75 12.05 16.30
C VAL A 617 3.74 12.34 15.19
N SER A 618 2.52 11.82 15.32
CA SER A 618 1.46 12.05 14.33
C SER A 618 1.09 13.53 14.20
N GLN A 619 0.93 14.24 15.33
CA GLN A 619 0.60 15.67 15.36
C GLN A 619 1.74 16.53 14.84
N GLY A 620 2.97 16.20 15.19
CA GLY A 620 4.16 16.92 14.74
C GLY A 620 4.44 16.75 13.25
N VAL A 621 4.16 15.57 12.70
CA VAL A 621 4.22 15.33 11.25
C VAL A 621 3.10 16.11 10.55
N ILE A 622 1.88 16.12 11.10
CA ILE A 622 0.78 16.94 10.57
C ILE A 622 1.15 18.43 10.56
N GLN A 623 1.68 18.96 11.68
CA GLN A 623 2.15 20.35 11.79
C GLN A 623 3.26 20.70 10.81
N HIS A 624 4.21 19.77 10.57
CA HIS A 624 5.26 19.97 9.58
C HIS A 624 4.68 20.29 8.19
N PHE A 625 3.61 19.62 7.80
CA PHE A 625 2.95 19.85 6.51
C PHE A 625 2.11 21.15 6.48
N GLU A 626 1.77 21.72 7.63
CA GLU A 626 1.07 23.01 7.75
C GLU A 626 2.03 24.22 7.69
N ASP A 627 3.29 24.07 8.10
CA ASP A 627 4.27 25.16 8.30
C ASP A 627 5.28 25.39 7.14
N VAL A 628 5.20 24.68 6.01
CA VAL A 628 6.09 24.93 4.86
C VAL A 628 5.66 26.21 4.13
N PRO A 629 6.45 27.31 4.14
CA PRO A 629 6.15 28.50 3.34
C PRO A 629 6.27 28.15 1.86
N PRO A 630 5.46 28.75 0.96
CA PRO A 630 5.71 28.63 -0.46
C PRO A 630 7.10 29.17 -0.78
N GLU A 631 7.90 28.44 -1.55
CA GLU A 631 9.14 29.01 -2.10
C GLU A 631 8.81 30.30 -2.87
N PRO A 632 9.66 31.35 -2.77
CA PRO A 632 9.47 32.56 -3.55
C PRO A 632 9.71 32.26 -5.03
N GLY A 633 8.65 31.87 -5.73
CA GLY A 633 8.67 31.67 -7.17
C GLY A 633 8.98 32.98 -7.89
N HIS A 634 10.03 32.93 -8.73
CA HIS A 634 10.17 33.78 -9.91
C HIS A 634 8.91 33.65 -10.77
N ASP A 635 7.94 34.54 -10.56
CA ASP A 635 7.18 35.20 -11.62
C ASP A 635 6.20 36.20 -11.00
N ARG A 636 6.58 37.47 -10.98
CA ARG A 636 5.61 38.56 -11.07
C ARG A 636 5.73 39.11 -12.49
N PRO A 637 4.71 39.01 -13.34
CA PRO A 637 4.73 39.73 -14.60
C PRO A 637 4.77 41.22 -14.28
N ARG A 638 5.82 41.90 -14.76
CA ARG A 638 5.90 43.37 -14.73
C ARG A 638 4.65 43.92 -15.42
N ARG A 639 3.89 44.77 -14.72
CA ARG A 639 2.88 45.61 -15.39
C ARG A 639 3.59 46.48 -16.43
N PRO A 640 3.05 46.64 -17.64
CA PRO A 640 3.62 47.58 -18.58
C PRO A 640 3.40 49.01 -18.06
N PRO A 641 4.34 49.94 -18.30
CA PRO A 641 4.18 51.34 -17.93
C PRO A 641 3.10 52.02 -18.78
N PRO A 642 2.57 53.17 -18.32
CA PRO A 642 1.47 53.88 -18.98
C PRO A 642 1.78 54.33 -20.41
#